data_AF-A0A1H4FHS9-F1
#
_entry.id   AF-A0A1H4FHS9-F1
#
_cell.length_a   1.000
_cell.length_b   1.000
_cell.length_c   1.000
_cell.angle_alpha   90.00
_cell.angle_beta   90.00
_cell.angle_gamma   90.00
#
_symmetry.space_group_name_H-M   'P 1'
#
loop_
_entity.id
_entity.type
_entity.pdbx_description
1 polymer ?
#
loop_
_entity_poly.entity_id
_entity_poly.type
_entity_poly.pdbx_seq_one_letter_code
_entity_poly.pdbx_strand_id
1 'polypeptide(L)'
;MNTATTPAVSKTYIAEWIKLDFFNNSNLKTDIQKRISDNIDVVFINALNNLKGDNKNNSGIPFSEITLLAMAYFYSEIFTDEIKNEYYTLEMVKGFLDANNLTPYTAIHEIDVVFCTMKDAPYFKHCWLIIQSAWFFNSQYFGHHQHIDYVNHYIKTGEKLPTDNYKFDQNYLEKKYNDIDSRKEKRIPINGFTLVNQWYYGILFLVCNELKLPTKNFKNSIKDDREYNPLVKTSRQLRPLAPFKIIECDIKSAFPTFLDIKAGATLKDHVYNNLMKSKGIKRGEAKILFNTICNSGKYKSKQETTAFFIECGYTPQQCEKLISLTHNSNRKFIFSMTEYEALAITNFVTKNDLKQGARLHDAIIFIDDKTKPQLLQVPPNCDFGIKELNRPQVKESFAVGTKRLKFAYINSIPKGLNLISKVEYKKPEIKGIANGFKFYLGKYEYHSASYNLNDYTADYSRFIGSCNVMFSTLRTLNNRPLQPFERLFILQHIRQNSNYIFNVRALYSKYKQVNSTFLISKSRNWNVTENMNFKRNIDFITARSEAEKLVNIQCNYKDLFDLLEERISNNDFGYIYELSFKGRKDLNKLSFAIVQYYNLICTGHHRKQRKQVSSNTLYNSSIKDVTIKSLSLPKQRQNAFVQKKIKVYERELKAFNRLVNNRPKAKQMLFILIDITGFKTDIRLSRNEFLMNEIKTELLNIMDIENKTNRANEFNELYPKLSTQQIPIINDLNTIFDTDIQNSIFNQIDIQQANDRGELFFREYLRFHEVDEVNETPISTGELKEKYKFPEIDFE
;
A
#
# COMPACT_ATOMS: atom_id res chain seq x y z
N MET A 1 0.75 -18.65 4.70
CA MET A 1 1.81 -19.18 5.58
C MET A 1 1.93 -20.66 5.29
N ASN A 2 2.97 -21.06 4.57
CA ASN A 2 3.48 -22.42 4.47
C ASN A 2 4.95 -22.31 4.84
N THR A 3 5.24 -22.25 6.13
CA THR A 3 6.61 -22.26 6.69
C THR A 3 6.94 -23.67 7.19
N ALA A 4 6.55 -24.69 6.42
CA ALA A 4 7.02 -26.04 6.62
C ALA A 4 8.46 -26.14 6.10
N THR A 5 9.40 -25.90 7.02
CA THR A 5 10.67 -26.63 7.16
C THR A 5 11.30 -27.13 5.87
N THR A 6 12.01 -26.24 5.16
CA THR A 6 13.21 -26.68 4.44
C THR A 6 14.15 -27.30 5.49
N PRO A 7 14.68 -28.51 5.30
CA PRO A 7 15.58 -29.12 6.29
C PRO A 7 16.73 -28.15 6.54
N ALA A 8 16.95 -27.77 7.80
CA ALA A 8 18.06 -26.92 8.17
C ALA A 8 19.35 -27.61 7.71
N VAL A 9 20.05 -27.00 6.75
CA VAL A 9 21.41 -27.40 6.37
C VAL A 9 22.23 -27.49 7.67
N SER A 10 22.93 -28.60 7.90
CA SER A 10 23.54 -28.85 9.20
C SER A 10 24.46 -27.68 9.60
N LYS A 11 24.19 -27.04 10.74
CA LYS A 11 24.96 -25.93 11.32
C LYS A 11 26.31 -26.42 11.88
N THR A 12 27.07 -27.19 11.10
CA THR A 12 28.22 -27.99 11.56
C THR A 12 29.41 -27.14 12.04
N TYR A 13 29.53 -25.89 11.56
CA TYR A 13 30.67 -25.02 11.83
C TYR A 13 30.31 -23.69 12.51
N ILE A 14 29.13 -23.61 13.14
CA ILE A 14 28.74 -22.47 13.99
C ILE A 14 29.05 -22.82 15.44
N ALA A 15 29.86 -22.00 16.12
CA ALA A 15 30.14 -22.20 17.53
C ALA A 15 28.88 -21.99 18.37
N GLU A 16 28.70 -22.78 19.44
CA GLU A 16 27.46 -22.79 20.25
C GLU A 16 27.09 -21.40 20.79
N TRP A 17 28.08 -20.61 21.22
CA TRP A 17 27.88 -19.26 21.75
C TRP A 17 27.49 -18.22 20.68
N ILE A 18 27.59 -18.55 19.39
CA ILE A 18 27.08 -17.74 18.27
C ILE A 18 25.65 -18.16 17.93
N LYS A 19 25.25 -19.40 18.21
CA LYS A 19 23.88 -19.83 17.97
C LYS A 19 22.97 -19.00 18.85
N LEU A 20 22.00 -18.37 18.21
CA LEU A 20 21.02 -17.51 18.85
C LEU A 20 19.73 -18.33 18.95
N ASP A 21 19.17 -18.49 20.14
CA ASP A 21 17.92 -19.23 20.31
C ASP A 21 16.74 -18.25 20.31
N PHE A 22 16.39 -17.74 19.13
CA PHE A 22 15.21 -16.88 18.93
C PHE A 22 14.03 -17.62 18.28
N PHE A 23 13.93 -18.92 18.55
CA PHE A 23 12.79 -19.72 18.07
C PHE A 23 11.54 -19.42 18.89
N ASN A 24 10.37 -19.66 18.29
CA ASN A 24 9.07 -19.37 18.89
C ASN A 24 8.66 -20.45 19.93
N ASN A 25 9.56 -20.80 20.84
CA ASN A 25 9.38 -21.84 21.85
C ASN A 25 8.95 -21.23 23.19
N SER A 26 7.73 -20.70 23.27
CA SER A 26 7.01 -20.29 24.50
C SER A 26 7.67 -19.31 25.51
N ASN A 27 8.98 -19.03 25.45
CA ASN A 27 9.70 -18.14 26.37
C ASN A 27 10.18 -16.83 25.73
N LEU A 28 10.35 -16.77 24.40
CA LEU A 28 10.85 -15.57 23.72
C LEU A 28 9.96 -14.34 23.94
N LYS A 29 8.63 -14.51 23.85
CA LYS A 29 7.66 -13.45 24.17
C LYS A 29 7.89 -12.92 25.58
N THR A 30 7.93 -13.82 26.57
CA THR A 30 8.11 -13.47 27.97
C THR A 30 9.45 -12.77 28.20
N ASP A 31 10.52 -13.21 27.54
CA ASP A 31 11.85 -12.60 27.64
C ASP A 31 11.89 -11.18 27.06
N ILE A 32 11.20 -10.94 25.95
CA ILE A 32 11.06 -9.60 25.36
C ILE A 32 10.22 -8.71 26.28
N GLN A 33 9.06 -9.20 26.73
CA GLN A 33 8.14 -8.42 27.57
C GLN A 33 8.78 -8.04 28.91
N LYS A 34 9.55 -8.94 29.54
CA LYS A 34 10.31 -8.65 30.77
C LYS A 34 11.36 -7.56 30.61
N ARG A 35 11.78 -7.26 29.39
CA ARG A 35 12.78 -6.23 29.07
C ARG A 35 12.15 -4.90 28.69
N ILE A 36 10.84 -4.85 28.43
CA ILE A 36 10.15 -3.59 28.16
C ILE A 36 10.09 -2.80 29.47
N SER A 37 10.58 -1.57 29.43
CA SER A 37 10.63 -0.64 30.55
C SER A 37 10.59 0.80 30.05
N ASP A 38 10.26 1.74 30.93
CA ASP A 38 10.19 3.18 30.60
C ASP A 38 11.54 3.78 30.14
N ASN A 39 12.65 3.08 30.37
CA ASN A 39 14.02 3.48 30.01
C ASN A 39 14.68 2.50 29.02
N ILE A 40 13.88 1.77 28.24
CA ILE A 40 14.38 0.74 27.31
C ILE A 40 15.37 1.31 26.29
N ASP A 41 15.22 2.57 25.89
CA ASP A 41 16.12 3.27 24.99
C ASP A 41 17.54 3.39 25.57
N VAL A 42 17.65 3.82 26.84
CA VAL A 42 18.91 3.95 27.58
C VAL A 42 19.52 2.57 27.83
N VAL A 43 18.71 1.59 28.25
CA VAL A 43 19.18 0.22 28.51
C VAL A 43 19.73 -0.41 27.23
N PHE A 44 18.99 -0.28 26.12
CA PHE A 44 19.40 -0.81 24.82
C PHE A 44 20.72 -0.21 24.35
N ILE A 45 20.88 1.12 24.42
CA ILE A 45 22.09 1.79 23.96
C ILE A 45 23.28 1.56 24.89
N ASN A 46 23.08 1.52 26.21
CA ASN A 46 24.14 1.14 27.14
C ASN A 46 24.63 -0.28 26.88
N ALA A 47 23.71 -1.21 26.62
CA ALA A 47 24.05 -2.58 26.28
C ALA A 47 24.86 -2.64 24.97
N LEU A 48 24.40 -1.91 23.97
CA LEU A 48 25.01 -1.85 22.65
C LEU A 48 26.41 -1.20 22.66
N ASN A 49 26.62 -0.15 23.48
CA ASN A 49 27.93 0.47 23.72
C ASN A 49 28.94 -0.47 24.37
N ASN A 50 28.46 -1.55 25.01
CA ASN A 50 29.29 -2.59 25.61
C ASN A 50 29.16 -3.94 24.89
N LEU A 51 28.82 -3.95 23.59
CA LEU A 51 28.73 -5.17 22.78
C LEU A 51 29.99 -6.03 22.90
N LYS A 52 29.81 -7.33 23.12
CA LYS A 52 30.89 -8.33 23.18
C LYS A 52 31.52 -8.54 21.80
N GLY A 53 32.83 -8.32 21.69
CA GLY A 53 33.64 -8.60 20.50
C GLY A 53 34.51 -9.86 20.64
N ASP A 54 35.57 -9.96 19.83
CA ASP A 54 36.51 -11.10 19.80
C ASP A 54 37.63 -11.00 20.86
N ASN A 55 37.61 -9.98 21.71
CA ASN A 55 38.54 -9.82 22.82
C ASN A 55 38.10 -10.67 24.04
N LYS A 56 38.83 -11.76 24.30
CA LYS A 56 38.55 -12.68 25.42
C LYS A 56 38.72 -12.02 26.80
N ASN A 57 39.47 -10.94 26.90
CA ASN A 57 39.75 -10.27 28.16
C ASN A 57 38.61 -9.34 28.62
N ASN A 58 37.61 -9.08 27.76
CA ASN A 58 36.51 -8.19 28.06
C ASN A 58 35.18 -8.95 28.11
N SER A 59 34.48 -8.82 29.24
CA SER A 59 33.13 -9.38 29.47
C SER A 59 32.03 -8.47 28.92
N GLY A 60 32.11 -8.11 27.63
CA GLY A 60 31.05 -7.34 26.98
C GLY A 60 29.71 -8.10 26.99
N ILE A 61 28.63 -7.38 26.68
CA ILE A 61 27.27 -7.92 26.65
C ILE A 61 27.10 -8.80 25.39
N PRO A 62 26.64 -10.05 25.53
CA PRO A 62 26.39 -10.93 24.40
C PRO A 62 25.43 -10.31 23.37
N PHE A 63 25.67 -10.58 22.09
CA PHE A 63 24.80 -10.10 21.01
C PHE A 63 23.37 -10.65 21.11
N SER A 64 23.19 -11.84 21.69
CA SER A 64 21.87 -12.40 21.97
C SER A 64 21.03 -11.49 22.87
N GLU A 65 21.63 -11.01 23.97
CA GLU A 65 21.00 -10.07 24.90
C GLU A 65 20.67 -8.73 24.22
N ILE A 66 21.61 -8.20 23.43
CA ILE A 66 21.39 -6.96 22.67
C ILE A 66 20.26 -7.12 21.65
N THR A 67 20.09 -8.30 21.07
CA THR A 67 18.98 -8.58 20.16
C THR A 67 17.64 -8.60 20.91
N LEU A 68 17.57 -9.21 22.09
CA LEU A 68 16.35 -9.19 22.92
C LEU A 68 15.97 -7.76 23.32
N LEU A 69 16.95 -6.94 23.70
CA LEU A 69 16.76 -5.52 23.98
C LEU A 69 16.33 -4.74 22.74
N ALA A 70 16.88 -5.04 21.55
CA ALA A 70 16.45 -4.43 20.30
C ALA A 70 15.00 -4.80 19.94
N MET A 71 14.56 -6.03 20.21
CA MET A 71 13.18 -6.46 20.03
C MET A 71 12.25 -5.79 21.06
N ALA A 72 12.67 -5.67 22.32
CA ALA A 72 11.91 -4.93 23.34
C ALA A 72 11.77 -3.45 22.96
N TYR A 73 12.86 -2.80 22.54
CA TYR A 73 12.86 -1.43 22.02
C TYR A 73 11.93 -1.30 20.80
N PHE A 74 11.95 -2.26 19.88
CA PHE A 74 11.05 -2.26 18.72
C PHE A 74 9.58 -2.23 19.15
N TYR A 75 9.18 -3.11 20.07
CA TYR A 75 7.79 -3.18 20.52
C TYR A 75 7.36 -2.02 21.41
N SER A 76 8.28 -1.40 22.14
CA SER A 76 7.99 -0.24 22.99
C SER A 76 7.95 1.07 22.19
N GLU A 77 8.94 1.30 21.32
CA GLU A 77 9.19 2.63 20.76
C GLU A 77 8.91 2.77 19.26
N ILE A 78 8.94 1.67 18.50
CA ILE A 78 8.85 1.70 17.02
C ILE A 78 7.49 1.21 16.53
N PHE A 79 7.00 0.10 17.07
CA PHE A 79 5.78 -0.56 16.61
C PHE A 79 4.54 0.21 17.09
N THR A 80 3.65 0.58 16.16
CA THR A 80 2.47 1.42 16.49
C THR A 80 1.15 0.67 16.54
N ASP A 81 1.12 -0.56 16.01
CA ASP A 81 -0.10 -1.34 15.91
C ASP A 81 -0.27 -2.24 17.15
N GLU A 82 -1.45 -2.85 17.29
CA GLU A 82 -1.70 -3.83 18.33
C GLU A 82 -0.78 -5.06 18.16
N ILE A 83 -0.07 -5.42 19.23
CA ILE A 83 0.90 -6.53 19.22
C ILE A 83 0.16 -7.84 19.43
N LYS A 84 0.30 -8.77 18.46
CA LYS A 84 -0.27 -10.12 18.53
C LYS A 84 0.76 -11.13 19.01
N ASN A 85 0.28 -12.26 19.54
CA ASN A 85 1.16 -13.32 20.05
C ASN A 85 2.11 -13.86 18.98
N GLU A 86 1.61 -14.07 17.77
CA GLU A 86 2.38 -14.56 16.64
C GLU A 86 3.47 -13.58 16.15
N TYR A 87 3.43 -12.32 16.59
CA TYR A 87 4.41 -11.31 16.19
C TYR A 87 5.73 -11.45 16.93
N TYR A 88 5.76 -12.05 18.13
CA TYR A 88 6.96 -12.20 18.98
C TYR A 88 7.99 -13.21 18.43
N THR A 89 8.47 -12.99 17.21
CA THR A 89 9.54 -13.73 16.56
C THR A 89 10.50 -12.77 15.86
N LEU A 90 11.76 -13.17 15.75
CA LEU A 90 12.76 -12.38 15.05
C LEU A 90 12.41 -12.19 13.56
N GLU A 91 11.79 -13.19 12.94
CA GLU A 91 11.36 -13.15 11.54
C GLU A 91 10.27 -12.10 11.30
N MET A 92 9.29 -12.00 12.21
CA MET A 92 8.22 -11.00 12.13
C MET A 92 8.75 -9.58 12.36
N VAL A 93 9.56 -9.36 13.39
CA VAL A 93 10.17 -8.03 13.66
C VAL A 93 10.99 -7.57 12.45
N LYS A 94 11.82 -8.46 11.89
CA LYS A 94 12.56 -8.17 10.66
C LYS A 94 11.62 -7.87 9.49
N GLY A 95 10.60 -8.70 9.28
CA GLY A 95 9.65 -8.50 8.19
C GLY A 95 8.92 -7.16 8.28
N PHE A 96 8.55 -6.73 9.49
CA PHE A 96 7.96 -5.41 9.69
C PHE A 96 8.96 -4.31 9.28
N LEU A 97 10.22 -4.41 9.74
CA LEU A 97 11.29 -3.45 9.42
C LEU A 97 11.64 -3.43 7.93
N ASP A 98 11.50 -4.54 7.22
CA ASP A 98 11.66 -4.61 5.77
C ASP A 98 10.47 -3.96 5.04
N ALA A 99 9.24 -4.19 5.53
CA ALA A 99 8.02 -3.67 4.93
C ALA A 99 7.88 -2.15 5.10
N ASN A 100 8.38 -1.58 6.20
CA ASN A 100 8.40 -0.15 6.48
C ASN A 100 9.78 0.34 6.93
N ASN A 101 10.77 0.19 6.04
CA ASN A 101 12.14 0.60 6.32
C ASN A 101 12.29 2.14 6.27
N LEU A 102 12.40 2.76 7.44
CA LEU A 102 12.64 4.20 7.59
C LEU A 102 14.13 4.59 7.49
N THR A 103 15.03 3.60 7.32
CA THR A 103 16.47 3.84 7.19
C THR A 103 16.91 4.00 5.73
N PRO A 104 18.09 4.58 5.46
CA PRO A 104 18.67 4.54 4.13
C PRO A 104 19.21 3.17 3.73
N TYR A 105 19.35 2.22 4.66
CA TYR A 105 19.99 0.92 4.40
C TYR A 105 19.16 0.01 3.50
N THR A 106 19.85 -0.96 2.92
CA THR A 106 19.27 -1.96 2.04
C THR A 106 19.58 -3.35 2.57
N ALA A 107 18.56 -4.12 2.95
CA ALA A 107 18.71 -5.53 3.32
C ALA A 107 19.04 -6.38 2.08
N ILE A 108 19.90 -7.39 2.26
CA ILE A 108 20.21 -8.36 1.19
C ILE A 108 19.07 -9.34 0.98
N HIS A 109 18.42 -9.77 2.06
CA HIS A 109 17.25 -10.63 2.01
C HIS A 109 16.10 -9.91 2.71
N GLU A 110 14.97 -9.74 2.03
CA GLU A 110 13.76 -9.14 2.60
C GLU A 110 12.75 -10.24 2.96
N ILE A 111 11.94 -9.97 3.98
CA ILE A 111 10.82 -10.82 4.40
C ILE A 111 9.54 -10.02 4.26
N ASP A 112 8.59 -10.57 3.53
CA ASP A 112 7.31 -9.92 3.30
C ASP A 112 6.27 -10.37 4.32
N VAL A 113 5.93 -9.46 5.23
CA VAL A 113 4.83 -9.64 6.20
C VAL A 113 3.74 -8.57 6.00
N VAL A 114 2.70 -8.56 6.82
CA VAL A 114 1.70 -7.50 6.77
C VAL A 114 2.34 -6.12 7.01
N PHE A 115 1.90 -5.11 6.27
CA PHE A 115 2.39 -3.75 6.49
C PHE A 115 1.80 -3.17 7.77
N CYS A 116 2.68 -2.81 8.70
CA CYS A 116 2.38 -2.04 9.90
C CYS A 116 3.07 -0.67 9.80
N THR A 117 2.35 0.38 10.21
CA THR A 117 2.98 1.70 10.37
C THR A 117 4.02 1.61 11.49
N MET A 118 5.06 2.44 11.40
CA MET A 118 6.11 2.50 12.39
C MET A 118 6.40 3.96 12.75
N LYS A 119 6.81 4.17 13.98
CA LYS A 119 7.34 5.44 14.48
C LYS A 119 8.83 5.51 14.18
N ASP A 120 9.28 6.66 13.66
CA ASP A 120 10.70 6.95 13.47
C ASP A 120 11.35 7.30 14.82
N ALA A 121 11.61 6.28 15.64
CA ALA A 121 12.19 6.44 16.96
C ALA A 121 13.71 6.74 16.89
N PRO A 122 14.31 7.40 17.90
CA PRO A 122 15.72 7.83 17.87
C PRO A 122 16.73 6.72 17.52
N TYR A 123 16.46 5.49 17.94
CA TYR A 123 17.34 4.33 17.70
C TYR A 123 16.79 3.35 16.66
N PHE A 124 15.90 3.79 15.76
CA PHE A 124 15.37 2.97 14.67
C PHE A 124 16.50 2.34 13.83
N LYS A 125 17.50 3.14 13.42
CA LYS A 125 18.70 2.65 12.69
C LYS A 125 19.45 1.55 13.46
N HIS A 126 19.61 1.73 14.78
CA HIS A 126 20.32 0.77 15.64
C HIS A 126 19.55 -0.54 15.70
N CYS A 127 18.25 -0.46 16.01
CA CYS A 127 17.36 -1.61 16.02
C CYS A 127 17.38 -2.34 14.67
N TRP A 128 17.29 -1.61 13.55
CA TRP A 128 17.32 -2.20 12.20
C TRP A 128 18.60 -3.01 11.96
N LEU A 129 19.79 -2.43 12.19
CA LEU A 129 21.06 -3.14 11.95
C LEU A 129 21.24 -4.38 12.84
N ILE A 130 20.79 -4.31 14.09
CA ILE A 130 20.84 -5.44 15.05
C ILE A 130 19.90 -6.55 14.61
N ILE A 131 18.63 -6.24 14.30
CA ILE A 131 17.64 -7.23 13.88
C ILE A 131 18.03 -7.91 12.56
N GLN A 132 18.53 -7.16 11.58
CA GLN A 132 19.01 -7.72 10.31
C GLN A 132 20.18 -8.68 10.52
N SER A 133 21.13 -8.32 11.39
CA SER A 133 22.27 -9.16 11.74
C SER A 133 21.86 -10.41 12.50
N ALA A 134 20.99 -10.27 13.50
CA ALA A 134 20.49 -11.39 14.29
C ALA A 134 19.72 -12.40 13.44
N TRP A 135 18.85 -11.92 12.55
CA TRP A 135 18.12 -12.83 11.67
C TRP A 135 19.06 -13.57 10.73
N PHE A 136 20.06 -12.87 10.19
CA PHE A 136 21.04 -13.47 9.30
C PHE A 136 21.82 -14.59 9.98
N PHE A 137 22.31 -14.36 11.20
CA PHE A 137 22.99 -15.39 12.00
C PHE A 137 22.11 -16.60 12.32
N ASN A 138 20.79 -16.42 12.36
CA ASN A 138 19.81 -17.50 12.55
C ASN A 138 19.39 -18.22 11.26
N SER A 139 19.59 -17.58 10.12
CA SER A 139 19.15 -18.07 8.82
C SER A 139 20.08 -19.13 8.24
N GLN A 140 19.61 -19.81 7.19
CA GLN A 140 20.43 -20.71 6.37
C GLN A 140 21.58 -20.03 5.62
N TYR A 141 21.62 -18.69 5.57
CA TYR A 141 22.62 -17.93 4.84
C TYR A 141 23.91 -17.72 5.65
N PHE A 142 23.94 -18.10 6.93
CA PHE A 142 25.10 -17.98 7.81
C PHE A 142 25.61 -19.35 8.28
N GLY A 143 26.94 -19.44 8.45
CA GLY A 143 27.60 -20.66 8.95
C GLY A 143 27.90 -21.74 7.92
N HIS A 144 27.36 -21.63 6.70
CA HIS A 144 27.68 -22.50 5.58
C HIS A 144 28.05 -21.69 4.34
N HIS A 145 29.12 -22.10 3.67
CA HIS A 145 29.60 -21.52 2.41
C HIS A 145 30.64 -22.48 1.84
N GLN A 146 30.71 -22.64 0.52
CA GLN A 146 31.66 -23.56 -0.12
C GLN A 146 33.11 -23.36 0.35
N HIS A 147 33.54 -22.11 0.54
CA HIS A 147 34.86 -21.80 1.12
C HIS A 147 35.07 -22.37 2.53
N ILE A 148 34.04 -22.32 3.38
CA ILE A 148 34.09 -22.87 4.74
C ILE A 148 34.17 -24.40 4.65
N ASP A 149 33.35 -25.03 3.80
CA ASP A 149 33.29 -26.48 3.68
C ASP A 149 34.61 -27.06 3.18
N TYR A 150 35.21 -26.45 2.15
CA TYR A 150 36.51 -26.89 1.60
C TYR A 150 37.64 -26.75 2.63
N VAL A 151 37.73 -25.59 3.29
CA VAL A 151 38.77 -25.35 4.29
C VAL A 151 38.60 -26.29 5.49
N ASN A 152 37.39 -26.47 6.00
CA ASN A 152 37.14 -27.31 7.16
C ASN A 152 37.23 -28.80 6.86
N HIS A 153 36.88 -29.24 5.64
CA HIS A 153 37.13 -30.59 5.20
C HIS A 153 38.64 -30.87 5.23
N TYR A 154 39.47 -30.00 4.65
CA TYR A 154 40.93 -30.15 4.67
C TYR A 154 41.52 -30.13 6.10
N ILE A 155 41.00 -29.28 6.99
CA ILE A 155 41.40 -29.28 8.40
C ILE A 155 41.12 -30.63 9.06
N LYS A 156 39.96 -31.24 8.75
CA LYS A 156 39.48 -32.48 9.38
C LYS A 156 40.13 -33.74 8.80
N THR A 157 40.23 -33.85 7.49
CA THR A 157 40.65 -35.08 6.79
C THR A 157 42.09 -35.02 6.30
N GLY A 158 42.65 -33.83 6.08
CA GLY A 158 43.90 -33.65 5.36
C GLY A 158 43.78 -33.81 3.84
N GLU A 159 42.57 -34.08 3.33
CA GLU A 159 42.31 -34.27 1.91
C GLU A 159 41.67 -33.02 1.29
N LYS A 160 42.07 -32.67 0.07
CA LYS A 160 41.48 -31.53 -0.65
C LYS A 160 40.22 -32.00 -1.37
N LEU A 161 39.11 -31.28 -1.20
CA LEU A 161 37.91 -31.50 -2.02
C LEU A 161 38.17 -31.13 -3.49
N PRO A 162 37.42 -31.71 -4.46
CA PRO A 162 37.59 -31.43 -5.88
C PRO A 162 37.54 -29.93 -6.20
N THR A 163 38.66 -29.37 -6.64
CA THR A 163 38.82 -27.93 -6.90
C THR A 163 38.07 -27.46 -8.14
N ASP A 164 37.80 -28.36 -9.08
CA ASP A 164 37.06 -28.05 -10.32
C ASP A 164 35.61 -27.63 -10.02
N ASN A 165 35.06 -28.10 -8.89
CA ASN A 165 33.73 -27.73 -8.42
C ASN A 165 33.72 -26.42 -7.60
N TYR A 166 34.88 -25.86 -7.27
CA TYR A 166 35.01 -24.66 -6.44
C TYR A 166 34.71 -23.38 -7.25
N LYS A 167 33.63 -22.68 -6.91
CA LYS A 167 33.09 -21.55 -7.68
C LYS A 167 33.75 -20.20 -7.37
N PHE A 168 34.76 -20.18 -6.51
CA PHE A 168 35.39 -18.96 -6.02
C PHE A 168 36.91 -18.97 -6.34
N ASP A 169 37.65 -18.00 -5.81
CA ASP A 169 39.09 -17.83 -6.10
C ASP A 169 39.91 -19.05 -5.61
N GLN A 170 40.28 -19.92 -6.56
CA GLN A 170 41.05 -21.14 -6.31
C GLN A 170 42.47 -20.85 -5.77
N ASN A 171 43.13 -19.80 -6.27
CA ASN A 171 44.44 -19.39 -5.77
C ASN A 171 44.39 -18.99 -4.29
N TYR A 172 43.28 -18.36 -3.86
CA TYR A 172 43.05 -18.07 -2.46
C TYR A 172 42.90 -19.33 -1.61
N LEU A 173 42.15 -20.30 -2.13
CA LEU A 173 41.89 -21.56 -1.44
C LEU A 173 43.20 -22.33 -1.24
N GLU A 174 44.02 -22.40 -2.29
CA GLU A 174 45.33 -23.04 -2.21
C GLU A 174 46.25 -22.34 -1.21
N LYS A 175 46.28 -21.01 -1.20
CA LYS A 175 46.98 -20.24 -0.16
C LYS A 175 46.51 -20.62 1.25
N LYS A 176 45.21 -20.87 1.44
CA LYS A 176 44.66 -21.29 2.73
C LYS A 176 45.07 -22.70 3.13
N TYR A 177 45.17 -23.63 2.18
CA TYR A 177 45.74 -24.96 2.46
C TYR A 177 47.21 -24.84 2.89
N ASN A 178 48.01 -24.05 2.19
CA ASN A 178 49.41 -23.81 2.57
C ASN A 178 49.54 -23.15 3.96
N ASP A 179 48.66 -22.20 4.31
CA ASP A 179 48.59 -21.60 5.64
C ASP A 179 48.29 -22.66 6.72
N ILE A 180 47.45 -23.65 6.41
CA ILE A 180 47.09 -24.76 7.31
C ILE A 180 48.27 -25.70 7.49
N ASP A 181 48.94 -26.09 6.41
CA ASP A 181 50.08 -26.99 6.47
C ASP A 181 51.24 -26.36 7.25
N SER A 182 51.55 -25.09 7.01
CA SER A 182 52.56 -24.36 7.80
C SER A 182 52.21 -24.28 9.28
N ARG A 183 50.92 -24.25 9.65
CA ARG A 183 50.48 -24.27 11.04
C ARG A 183 50.58 -25.66 11.66
N LYS A 184 50.23 -26.71 10.90
CA LYS A 184 50.41 -28.11 11.32
C LYS A 184 51.89 -28.39 11.58
N GLU A 185 52.79 -27.96 10.70
CA GLU A 185 54.25 -28.04 10.89
C GLU A 185 54.71 -27.35 12.18
N LYS A 186 54.16 -26.17 12.47
CA LYS A 186 54.45 -25.40 13.68
C LYS A 186 53.70 -25.87 14.93
N ARG A 187 52.92 -26.95 14.84
CA ARG A 187 52.06 -27.48 15.91
C ARG A 187 51.11 -26.44 16.52
N ILE A 188 50.66 -25.49 15.71
CA ILE A 188 49.71 -24.46 16.13
C ILE A 188 48.29 -25.02 16.00
N PRO A 189 47.46 -25.00 17.06
CA PRO A 189 46.09 -25.49 17.01
C PRO A 189 45.26 -24.82 15.91
N ILE A 190 44.55 -25.62 15.12
CA ILE A 190 43.68 -25.14 14.04
C ILE A 190 42.22 -25.46 14.42
N ASN A 191 41.41 -24.42 14.52
CA ASN A 191 40.01 -24.53 14.90
C ASN A 191 39.11 -24.35 13.66
N GLY A 192 38.27 -25.36 13.36
CA GLY A 192 37.34 -25.31 12.21
C GLY A 192 36.22 -24.27 12.33
N PHE A 193 35.96 -23.74 13.53
CA PHE A 193 35.01 -22.65 13.77
C PHE A 193 35.61 -21.26 13.45
N THR A 194 36.92 -21.16 13.20
CA THR A 194 37.62 -19.86 13.08
C THR A 194 37.04 -18.97 12.00
N LEU A 195 36.72 -19.51 10.82
CA LEU A 195 36.22 -18.71 9.70
C LEU A 195 34.85 -18.10 10.00
N VAL A 196 33.94 -18.89 10.58
CA VAL A 196 32.59 -18.45 10.95
C VAL A 196 32.65 -17.43 12.10
N ASN A 197 33.50 -17.66 13.10
CA ASN A 197 33.69 -16.71 14.20
C ASN A 197 34.26 -15.37 13.70
N GLN A 198 35.25 -15.40 12.81
CA GLN A 198 35.82 -14.19 12.21
C GLN A 198 34.76 -13.42 11.41
N TRP A 199 33.96 -14.14 10.62
CA TRP A 199 32.87 -13.55 9.84
C TRP A 199 31.79 -12.91 10.72
N TYR A 200 31.36 -13.59 11.77
CA TYR A 200 30.43 -13.07 12.79
C TYR A 200 30.93 -11.74 13.37
N TYR A 201 32.17 -11.72 13.89
CA TYR A 201 32.73 -10.51 14.48
C TYR A 201 33.05 -9.43 13.44
N GLY A 202 33.34 -9.80 12.18
CA GLY A 202 33.48 -8.85 11.08
C GLY A 202 32.19 -8.09 10.81
N ILE A 203 31.03 -8.77 10.82
CA ILE A 203 29.72 -8.14 10.68
C ILE A 203 29.41 -7.23 11.88
N LEU A 204 29.63 -7.72 13.12
CA LEU A 204 29.41 -6.89 14.31
C LEU A 204 30.32 -5.65 14.35
N PHE A 205 31.57 -5.79 13.92
CA PHE A 205 32.51 -4.68 13.82
C PHE A 205 32.05 -3.64 12.80
N LEU A 206 31.50 -4.06 11.65
CA LEU A 206 30.88 -3.14 10.67
C LEU A 206 29.70 -2.38 11.29
N VAL A 207 28.83 -3.07 12.02
CA VAL A 207 27.69 -2.44 12.71
C VAL A 207 28.17 -1.41 13.74
N CYS A 208 29.22 -1.73 14.53
CA CYS A 208 29.80 -0.78 15.49
C CYS A 208 30.35 0.47 14.81
N ASN A 209 31.09 0.33 13.71
CA ASN A 209 31.63 1.49 13.00
C ASN A 209 30.50 2.35 12.38
N GLU A 210 29.50 1.70 11.77
CA GLU A 210 28.34 2.38 11.18
C GLU A 210 27.55 3.21 12.21
N LEU A 211 27.45 2.69 13.44
CA LEU A 211 26.76 3.32 14.56
C LEU A 211 27.68 4.19 15.42
N LYS A 212 28.96 4.33 15.06
CA LYS A 212 29.98 5.06 15.83
C LYS A 212 30.08 4.60 17.29
N LEU A 213 29.91 3.29 17.52
CA LEU A 213 29.96 2.66 18.84
C LEU A 213 31.40 2.33 19.25
N PRO A 214 31.70 2.21 20.56
CA PRO A 214 33.01 1.81 21.04
C PRO A 214 33.42 0.41 20.54
N THR A 215 34.62 0.30 19.97
CA THR A 215 35.17 -0.98 19.48
C THR A 215 36.16 -1.64 20.46
N LYS A 216 36.19 -1.19 21.73
CA LYS A 216 37.12 -1.65 22.78
C LYS A 216 37.08 -3.17 23.06
N ASN A 217 35.94 -3.81 22.82
CA ASN A 217 35.74 -5.25 23.03
C ASN A 217 36.18 -6.09 21.81
N PHE A 218 36.67 -5.46 20.75
CA PHE A 218 37.23 -6.11 19.58
C PHE A 218 38.76 -6.04 19.61
N LYS A 219 39.41 -7.08 19.12
CA LYS A 219 40.87 -7.15 19.00
C LYS A 219 41.31 -6.34 17.79
N ASN A 220 41.63 -5.08 18.05
CA ASN A 220 42.28 -4.19 17.09
C ASN A 220 43.75 -4.06 17.46
N SER A 221 44.64 -4.19 16.47
CA SER A 221 46.06 -3.91 16.63
C SER A 221 46.57 -3.18 15.41
N ILE A 222 47.50 -2.25 15.60
CA ILE A 222 48.20 -1.58 14.51
C ILE A 222 49.61 -2.15 14.45
N LYS A 223 50.03 -2.56 13.26
CA LYS A 223 51.40 -3.01 13.00
C LYS A 223 51.82 -2.51 11.63
N ASP A 224 52.97 -1.83 11.56
CA ASP A 224 53.51 -1.26 10.33
C ASP A 224 52.46 -0.42 9.59
N ASP A 225 51.82 0.54 10.28
CA ASP A 225 50.73 1.42 9.77
C ASP A 225 49.44 0.74 9.29
N ARG A 226 49.38 -0.59 9.36
CA ARG A 226 48.19 -1.38 9.01
C ARG A 226 47.38 -1.73 10.25
N GLU A 227 46.08 -1.55 10.12
CA GLU A 227 45.11 -1.99 11.12
C GLU A 227 44.75 -3.47 10.91
N TYR A 228 44.68 -4.23 12.01
CA TYR A 228 44.28 -5.63 12.04
C TYR A 228 43.04 -5.80 12.93
N ASN A 229 41.90 -5.35 12.42
CA ASN A 229 40.60 -5.46 13.06
C ASN A 229 39.86 -6.77 12.65
N PRO A 230 38.68 -7.07 13.23
CA PRO A 230 37.90 -8.27 12.88
C PRO A 230 37.55 -8.41 11.39
N LEU A 231 37.34 -7.28 10.69
CA LEU A 231 36.99 -7.31 9.27
C LEU A 231 38.19 -7.72 8.40
N VAL A 232 39.39 -7.25 8.73
CA VAL A 232 40.65 -7.69 8.10
C VAL A 232 40.85 -9.20 8.26
N LYS A 233 40.52 -9.74 9.44
CA LYS A 233 40.61 -11.18 9.75
C LYS A 233 39.55 -12.01 9.01
N THR A 234 38.41 -11.41 8.66
CA THR A 234 37.36 -12.09 7.89
C THR A 234 37.88 -12.47 6.50
N SER A 235 37.67 -13.73 6.10
CA SER A 235 38.02 -14.21 4.76
C SER A 235 37.36 -13.33 3.68
N ARG A 236 38.12 -12.95 2.66
CA ARG A 236 37.60 -12.13 1.55
C ARG A 236 36.42 -12.77 0.80
N GLN A 237 36.28 -14.10 0.87
CA GLN A 237 35.14 -14.81 0.29
C GLN A 237 33.85 -14.62 1.11
N LEU A 238 33.98 -14.35 2.41
CA LEU A 238 32.85 -14.19 3.34
C LEU A 238 32.47 -12.72 3.55
N ARG A 239 33.40 -11.76 3.35
CA ARG A 239 33.10 -10.32 3.51
C ARG A 239 31.88 -9.84 2.70
N PRO A 240 31.68 -10.27 1.43
CA PRO A 240 30.48 -9.93 0.67
C PRO A 240 29.17 -10.44 1.29
N LEU A 241 29.23 -11.47 2.14
CA LEU A 241 28.04 -12.12 2.68
C LEU A 241 27.60 -11.44 3.98
N ALA A 242 27.30 -10.14 3.91
CA ALA A 242 26.70 -9.38 5.00
C ALA A 242 25.17 -9.30 4.84
N PRO A 243 24.39 -9.12 5.92
CA PRO A 243 22.92 -9.02 5.86
C PRO A 243 22.42 -7.74 5.18
N PHE A 244 23.28 -6.74 5.05
CA PHE A 244 23.01 -5.45 4.42
C PHE A 244 23.96 -5.24 3.25
N LYS A 245 23.57 -4.34 2.36
CA LYS A 245 24.40 -3.92 1.23
C LYS A 245 25.65 -3.21 1.73
N ILE A 246 26.82 -3.59 1.20
CA ILE A 246 28.12 -3.01 1.57
C ILE A 246 28.88 -2.53 0.34
N ILE A 247 29.64 -1.46 0.54
CA ILE A 247 30.52 -0.84 -0.45
C ILE A 247 31.97 -0.99 0.01
N GLU A 248 32.85 -1.38 -0.90
CA GLU A 248 34.30 -1.36 -0.75
C GLU A 248 34.89 -0.25 -1.62
N CYS A 249 35.72 0.60 -1.03
CA CYS A 249 36.54 1.58 -1.71
C CYS A 249 38.01 1.17 -1.59
N ASP A 250 38.61 0.71 -2.68
CA ASP A 250 39.97 0.15 -2.72
C ASP A 250 40.93 1.07 -3.50
N ILE A 251 42.19 1.14 -3.10
CA ILE A 251 43.22 1.90 -3.82
C ILE A 251 43.55 1.21 -5.14
N LYS A 252 43.31 1.90 -6.26
CA LYS A 252 43.69 1.42 -7.58
C LYS A 252 45.22 1.39 -7.72
N SER A 253 45.73 0.23 -8.15
CA SER A 253 47.15 0.06 -8.47
C SER A 253 48.09 0.59 -7.37
N ALA A 254 47.78 0.31 -6.08
CA ALA A 254 48.50 0.87 -4.94
C ALA A 254 50.03 0.82 -5.09
N PHE A 255 50.57 -0.34 -5.49
CA PHE A 255 52.01 -0.52 -5.65
C PHE A 255 52.64 0.39 -6.73
N PRO A 256 52.20 0.33 -8.00
CA PRO A 256 52.63 1.30 -9.01
C PRO A 256 52.48 2.76 -8.59
N THR A 257 51.35 3.12 -7.95
CA THR A 257 51.08 4.49 -7.50
C THR A 257 52.14 5.00 -6.52
N PHE A 258 52.49 4.24 -5.48
CA PHE A 258 53.48 4.70 -4.51
C PHE A 258 54.92 4.67 -5.06
N LEU A 259 55.22 3.73 -5.96
CA LEU A 259 56.50 3.69 -6.64
C LEU A 259 56.71 4.89 -7.56
N ASP A 260 55.67 5.30 -8.28
CA ASP A 260 55.67 6.49 -9.10
C ASP A 260 55.97 7.75 -8.28
N ILE A 261 55.34 7.89 -7.12
CA ILE A 261 55.57 9.01 -6.20
C ILE A 261 57.05 9.06 -5.76
N LYS A 262 57.64 7.90 -5.44
CA LYS A 262 59.05 7.82 -5.02
C LYS A 262 60.03 8.04 -6.16
N ALA A 263 59.74 7.50 -7.34
CA ALA A 263 60.61 7.60 -8.50
C ALA A 263 60.49 8.96 -9.23
N GLY A 264 59.38 9.67 -9.03
CA GLY A 264 58.99 10.82 -9.85
C GLY A 264 58.48 10.38 -11.24
N ALA A 265 57.72 9.28 -11.30
CA ALA A 265 57.17 8.73 -12.52
C ALA A 265 55.65 8.96 -12.63
N THR A 266 55.09 8.68 -13.81
CA THR A 266 53.66 8.84 -14.14
C THR A 266 53.12 7.61 -14.89
N LEU A 267 53.52 6.42 -14.44
CA LEU A 267 53.28 5.12 -15.08
C LEU A 267 52.21 4.26 -14.38
N LYS A 268 51.62 4.70 -13.26
CA LYS A 268 50.74 3.88 -12.39
C LYS A 268 49.62 3.15 -13.13
N ASP A 269 49.08 3.77 -14.18
CA ASP A 269 48.01 3.22 -15.02
C ASP A 269 48.52 2.33 -16.18
N HIS A 270 49.81 2.44 -16.50
CA HIS A 270 50.47 1.76 -17.61
C HIS A 270 51.28 0.54 -17.18
N VAL A 271 51.82 0.48 -15.95
CA VAL A 271 52.69 -0.62 -15.46
C VAL A 271 52.11 -2.01 -15.77
N TYR A 272 50.86 -2.26 -15.37
CA TYR A 272 50.26 -3.58 -15.60
C TYR A 272 49.96 -3.84 -17.07
N ASN A 273 49.59 -2.82 -17.84
CA ASN A 273 49.33 -2.97 -19.27
C ASN A 273 50.63 -3.27 -20.04
N ASN A 274 51.74 -2.66 -19.62
CA ASN A 274 53.07 -2.92 -20.18
C ASN A 274 53.50 -4.37 -19.90
N LEU A 275 53.30 -4.84 -18.67
CA LEU A 275 53.58 -6.24 -18.30
C LEU A 275 52.69 -7.25 -19.05
N MET A 276 51.41 -6.94 -19.23
CA MET A 276 50.52 -7.80 -20.02
C MET A 276 51.04 -7.94 -21.45
N LYS A 277 51.48 -6.83 -22.08
CA LYS A 277 52.05 -6.85 -23.43
C LYS A 277 53.39 -7.56 -23.49
N SER A 278 54.30 -7.30 -22.55
CA SER A 278 55.66 -7.84 -22.59
C SER A 278 55.74 -9.32 -22.23
N LYS A 279 54.85 -9.82 -21.35
CA LYS A 279 54.85 -11.21 -20.88
C LYS A 279 53.71 -12.07 -21.44
N GLY A 280 52.75 -11.50 -22.17
CA GLY A 280 51.59 -12.24 -22.68
C GLY A 280 50.66 -12.76 -21.59
N ILE A 281 50.59 -12.08 -20.44
CA ILE A 281 49.84 -12.50 -19.25
C ILE A 281 48.59 -11.65 -19.02
N LYS A 282 47.65 -12.15 -18.21
CA LYS A 282 46.45 -11.40 -17.80
C LYS A 282 46.79 -10.35 -16.76
N ARG A 283 45.94 -9.31 -16.62
CA ARG A 283 46.14 -8.23 -15.63
C ARG A 283 46.33 -8.74 -14.20
N GLY A 284 45.58 -9.77 -13.79
CA GLY A 284 45.70 -10.36 -12.46
C GLY A 284 47.08 -10.99 -12.23
N GLU A 285 47.58 -11.72 -13.22
CA GLU A 285 48.92 -12.32 -13.21
C GLU A 285 50.00 -11.23 -13.22
N ALA A 286 49.83 -10.17 -14.01
CA ALA A 286 50.73 -9.01 -14.01
C ALA A 286 50.82 -8.34 -12.63
N LYS A 287 49.69 -8.16 -11.93
CA LYS A 287 49.67 -7.62 -10.57
C LYS A 287 50.40 -8.52 -9.58
N ILE A 288 50.20 -9.84 -9.67
CA ILE A 288 50.90 -10.83 -8.82
C ILE A 288 52.40 -10.80 -9.10
N LEU A 289 52.80 -10.82 -10.37
CA LEU A 289 54.20 -10.78 -10.78
C LEU A 289 54.88 -9.50 -10.27
N PHE A 290 54.28 -8.34 -10.52
CA PHE A 290 54.82 -7.05 -10.07
C PHE A 290 55.02 -7.02 -8.55
N ASN A 291 54.00 -7.40 -7.79
CA ASN A 291 54.09 -7.44 -6.33
C ASN A 291 55.16 -8.43 -5.83
N THR A 292 55.32 -9.58 -6.50
CA THR A 292 56.35 -10.56 -6.17
C THR A 292 57.75 -9.98 -6.37
N ILE A 293 58.01 -9.33 -7.53
CA ILE A 293 59.32 -8.76 -7.84
C ILE A 293 59.67 -7.61 -6.89
N CYS A 294 58.72 -6.71 -6.61
CA CYS A 294 58.96 -5.61 -5.67
C CYS A 294 59.34 -6.09 -4.26
N ASN A 295 58.91 -7.29 -3.86
CA ASN A 295 59.22 -7.89 -2.56
C ASN A 295 60.37 -8.93 -2.61
N SER A 296 61.02 -9.14 -3.76
CA SER A 296 62.01 -10.21 -3.94
C SER A 296 63.47 -9.75 -3.83
N GLY A 297 63.76 -8.54 -3.36
CA GLY A 297 65.14 -8.01 -3.34
C GLY A 297 66.15 -8.80 -2.47
N LYS A 298 65.66 -9.76 -1.66
CA LYS A 298 66.52 -10.75 -0.95
C LYS A 298 66.94 -11.94 -1.84
N TYR A 299 66.17 -12.24 -2.89
CA TYR A 299 66.30 -13.46 -3.70
C TYR A 299 66.64 -13.19 -5.16
N LYS A 300 66.38 -11.97 -5.64
CA LYS A 300 66.72 -11.53 -7.00
C LYS A 300 67.87 -10.55 -6.96
N SER A 301 68.66 -10.54 -8.04
CA SER A 301 69.73 -9.56 -8.20
C SER A 301 69.18 -8.17 -8.56
N LYS A 302 69.99 -7.15 -8.29
CA LYS A 302 69.69 -5.77 -8.73
C LYS A 302 69.52 -5.69 -10.24
N GLN A 303 70.32 -6.43 -11.01
CA GLN A 303 70.27 -6.44 -12.47
C GLN A 303 68.95 -7.00 -13.00
N GLU A 304 68.52 -8.16 -12.50
CA GLU A 304 67.23 -8.77 -12.88
C GLU A 304 66.05 -7.87 -12.53
N THR A 305 66.11 -7.22 -11.37
CA THR A 305 65.02 -6.34 -10.91
C THR A 305 64.99 -5.03 -11.71
N THR A 306 66.15 -4.48 -12.09
CA THR A 306 66.24 -3.32 -13.00
C THR A 306 65.67 -3.66 -14.37
N ALA A 307 66.04 -4.80 -14.96
CA ALA A 307 65.49 -5.24 -16.24
C ALA A 307 63.96 -5.36 -16.18
N PHE A 308 63.43 -5.90 -15.09
CA PHE A 308 61.98 -5.98 -14.87
C PHE A 308 61.31 -4.60 -14.78
N PHE A 309 61.90 -3.63 -14.07
CA PHE A 309 61.33 -2.27 -13.99
C PHE A 309 61.39 -1.54 -15.34
N ILE A 310 62.41 -1.77 -16.15
CA ILE A 310 62.47 -1.27 -17.53
C ILE A 310 61.33 -1.86 -18.37
N GLU A 311 61.04 -3.16 -18.25
CA GLU A 311 59.89 -3.79 -18.91
C GLU A 311 58.54 -3.22 -18.46
N CYS A 312 58.47 -2.71 -17.21
CA CYS A 312 57.29 -2.00 -16.70
C CYS A 312 57.15 -0.58 -17.28
N GLY A 313 58.21 -0.05 -17.92
CA GLY A 313 58.26 1.27 -18.54
C GLY A 313 59.07 2.32 -17.77
N TYR A 314 59.71 1.96 -16.65
CA TYR A 314 60.52 2.91 -15.87
C TYR A 314 61.84 3.21 -16.59
N THR A 315 62.31 4.46 -16.50
CA THR A 315 63.62 4.84 -17.03
C THR A 315 64.76 4.29 -16.18
N PRO A 316 66.00 4.18 -16.70
CA PRO A 316 67.15 3.74 -15.91
C PRO A 316 67.36 4.55 -14.62
N GLN A 317 67.20 5.87 -14.69
CA GLN A 317 67.31 6.79 -13.53
C GLN A 317 66.20 6.54 -12.49
N GLN A 318 64.98 6.24 -12.92
CA GLN A 318 63.88 5.86 -12.02
C GLN A 318 64.16 4.51 -11.37
N CYS A 319 64.70 3.55 -12.13
CA CYS A 319 65.05 2.21 -11.62
C CYS A 319 66.07 2.29 -10.48
N GLU A 320 67.08 3.17 -10.53
CA GLU A 320 68.04 3.34 -9.44
C GLU A 320 67.35 3.66 -8.10
N LYS A 321 66.37 4.59 -8.13
CA LYS A 321 65.56 4.92 -6.95
C LYS A 321 64.73 3.71 -6.49
N LEU A 322 64.09 3.00 -7.41
CA LEU A 322 63.28 1.82 -7.08
C LEU A 322 64.11 0.66 -6.52
N ILE A 323 65.34 0.47 -7.01
CA ILE A 323 66.27 -0.55 -6.51
C ILE A 323 66.71 -0.23 -5.08
N SER A 324 66.93 1.05 -4.75
CA SER A 324 67.26 1.45 -3.37
C SER A 324 66.13 1.14 -2.37
N LEU A 325 64.88 1.05 -2.83
CA LEU A 325 63.72 0.65 -2.02
C LEU A 325 63.54 -0.87 -1.95
N THR A 326 63.66 -1.56 -3.08
CA THR A 326 63.40 -3.01 -3.17
C THR A 326 64.53 -3.87 -2.62
N HIS A 327 65.79 -3.40 -2.69
CA HIS A 327 66.99 -4.11 -2.21
C HIS A 327 67.57 -3.46 -0.94
N ASN A 328 66.75 -2.77 -0.16
CA ASN A 328 67.19 -2.18 1.09
C ASN A 328 67.44 -3.29 2.14
N SER A 329 68.67 -3.39 2.66
CA SER A 329 69.04 -4.37 3.68
C SER A 329 68.37 -4.11 5.04
N ASN A 330 68.00 -2.86 5.30
CA ASN A 330 67.56 -2.39 6.62
C ASN A 330 66.03 -2.30 6.73
N ARG A 331 65.30 -2.24 5.61
CA ARG A 331 63.83 -2.15 5.60
C ARG A 331 63.25 -2.95 4.44
N LYS A 332 62.27 -3.82 4.74
CA LYS A 332 61.52 -4.50 3.67
C LYS A 332 60.68 -3.51 2.88
N PHE A 333 60.68 -3.66 1.56
CA PHE A 333 59.92 -2.83 0.62
C PHE A 333 58.47 -2.58 1.08
N ILE A 334 57.75 -3.64 1.49
CA ILE A 334 56.35 -3.55 1.90
C ILE A 334 56.10 -2.53 3.02
N PHE A 335 57.05 -2.34 3.95
CA PHE A 335 56.90 -1.40 5.06
C PHE A 335 57.01 0.05 4.63
N SER A 336 57.66 0.33 3.50
CA SER A 336 57.67 1.68 2.92
C SER A 336 56.33 2.02 2.26
N MET A 337 55.50 1.02 1.95
CA MET A 337 54.23 1.18 1.25
C MET A 337 53.07 1.40 2.20
N THR A 338 53.10 0.76 3.37
CA THR A 338 52.02 0.82 4.36
C THR A 338 51.76 2.22 4.89
N GLU A 339 52.80 3.05 5.00
CA GLU A 339 52.71 4.47 5.36
C GLU A 339 51.87 5.25 4.34
N TYR A 340 52.11 5.03 3.04
CA TYR A 340 51.33 5.66 1.97
C TYR A 340 49.90 5.12 1.88
N GLU A 341 49.71 3.82 2.12
CA GLU A 341 48.36 3.23 2.24
C GLU A 341 47.58 3.94 3.36
N ALA A 342 48.18 4.08 4.54
CA ALA A 342 47.55 4.75 5.68
C ALA A 342 47.22 6.21 5.39
N LEU A 343 48.13 6.95 4.77
CA LEU A 343 47.92 8.35 4.40
C LEU A 343 46.79 8.49 3.35
N ALA A 344 46.80 7.66 2.31
CA ALA A 344 45.78 7.69 1.25
C ALA A 344 44.38 7.37 1.80
N ILE A 345 44.28 6.33 2.63
CA ILE A 345 43.03 5.93 3.30
C ILE A 345 42.53 7.05 4.21
N THR A 346 43.40 7.64 5.03
CA THR A 346 43.04 8.74 5.93
C THR A 346 42.51 9.95 5.14
N ASN A 347 43.23 10.36 4.09
CA ASN A 347 42.80 11.45 3.22
C ASN A 347 41.45 11.15 2.55
N PHE A 348 41.22 9.91 2.11
CA PHE A 348 39.96 9.49 1.49
C PHE A 348 38.79 9.52 2.47
N VAL A 349 38.99 9.00 3.70
CA VAL A 349 37.99 9.06 4.77
C VAL A 349 37.62 10.50 5.10
N THR A 350 38.62 11.36 5.34
CA THR A 350 38.38 12.75 5.73
C THR A 350 37.69 13.55 4.62
N LYS A 351 38.11 13.38 3.37
CA LYS A 351 37.55 14.13 2.22
C LYS A 351 36.13 13.71 1.84
N ASN A 352 35.73 12.48 2.15
CA ASN A 352 34.40 11.95 1.82
C ASN A 352 33.49 11.76 3.05
N ASP A 353 33.92 12.23 4.23
CA ASP A 353 33.25 12.03 5.53
C ASP A 353 32.84 10.57 5.81
N LEU A 354 33.74 9.63 5.51
CA LEU A 354 33.50 8.19 5.69
C LEU A 354 34.03 7.69 7.04
N LYS A 355 33.87 8.47 8.11
CA LYS A 355 34.41 8.15 9.46
C LYS A 355 33.81 6.86 10.04
N GLN A 356 32.64 6.48 9.55
CA GLN A 356 31.92 5.24 9.87
C GLN A 356 32.42 4.02 9.08
N GLY A 357 33.36 4.20 8.14
CA GLY A 357 33.93 3.10 7.38
C GLY A 357 34.95 2.29 8.17
N ALA A 358 34.87 0.96 8.05
CA ALA A 358 35.85 0.04 8.60
C ALA A 358 37.05 -0.06 7.65
N ARG A 359 38.23 0.23 8.17
CA ARG A 359 39.50 0.18 7.43
C ARG A 359 39.95 -1.27 7.19
N LEU A 360 40.29 -1.60 5.95
CA LEU A 360 41.12 -2.74 5.57
C LEU A 360 42.59 -2.28 5.40
N HIS A 361 43.47 -3.11 4.83
CA HIS A 361 44.85 -2.70 4.59
C HIS A 361 44.95 -1.56 3.56
N ASP A 362 44.35 -1.77 2.39
CA ASP A 362 44.38 -0.89 1.22
C ASP A 362 42.98 -0.42 0.77
N ALA A 363 41.95 -0.70 1.58
CA ALA A 363 40.57 -0.37 1.27
C ALA A 363 39.79 0.10 2.50
N ILE A 364 38.61 0.68 2.28
CA ILE A 364 37.60 0.99 3.30
C ILE A 364 36.32 0.27 2.92
N ILE A 365 35.67 -0.38 3.90
CA ILE A 365 34.37 -1.00 3.72
C ILE A 365 33.36 -0.32 4.64
N PHE A 366 32.18 0.00 4.12
CA PHE A 366 31.07 0.56 4.89
C PHE A 366 29.73 0.03 4.42
N ILE A 367 28.71 0.20 5.26
CA ILE A 367 27.32 -0.18 4.93
C ILE A 367 26.75 0.89 4.00
N ASP A 368 26.09 0.47 2.92
CA ASP A 368 25.50 1.41 1.95
C ASP A 368 24.31 2.15 2.59
N ASP A 369 24.56 3.40 2.97
CA ASP A 369 23.57 4.38 3.44
C ASP A 369 23.08 5.29 2.29
N LYS A 370 23.32 4.88 1.04
CA LYS A 370 23.04 5.62 -0.20
C LYS A 370 23.91 6.87 -0.40
N THR A 371 24.80 7.20 0.52
CA THR A 371 25.82 8.22 0.30
C THR A 371 26.96 7.61 -0.53
N LYS A 372 27.34 8.31 -1.59
CA LYS A 372 28.44 7.87 -2.47
C LYS A 372 29.65 8.80 -2.26
N PRO A 373 30.87 8.23 -2.14
CA PRO A 373 32.08 9.03 -2.16
C PRO A 373 32.14 9.88 -3.44
N GLN A 374 32.35 11.18 -3.30
CA GLN A 374 32.43 12.12 -4.42
C GLN A 374 33.86 12.32 -4.90
N LEU A 375 34.84 12.26 -3.98
CA LEU A 375 36.25 12.52 -4.24
C LEU A 375 37.03 11.21 -4.27
N LEU A 376 37.24 10.68 -5.48
CA LEU A 376 37.96 9.42 -5.68
C LEU A 376 39.47 9.57 -5.79
N GLN A 377 39.96 10.77 -6.11
CA GLN A 377 41.39 11.05 -6.17
C GLN A 377 41.82 11.83 -4.94
N VAL A 378 42.82 11.32 -4.22
CA VAL A 378 43.33 11.91 -2.98
C VAL A 378 44.84 12.02 -2.97
N PRO A 379 45.43 12.94 -2.20
CA PRO A 379 46.86 12.97 -1.98
C PRO A 379 47.33 11.63 -1.38
N PRO A 380 48.52 11.14 -1.76
CA PRO A 380 49.51 11.75 -2.66
C PRO A 380 49.38 11.29 -4.14
N ASN A 381 48.21 11.43 -4.79
CA ASN A 381 47.90 10.96 -6.16
C ASN A 381 47.37 9.52 -6.25
N CYS A 382 46.57 9.13 -5.27
CA CYS A 382 45.89 7.84 -5.21
C CYS A 382 44.47 7.93 -5.75
N ASP A 383 44.10 6.98 -6.60
CA ASP A 383 42.74 6.84 -7.11
C ASP A 383 42.04 5.68 -6.42
N PHE A 384 40.82 5.90 -5.93
CA PHE A 384 39.98 4.88 -5.34
C PHE A 384 39.02 4.29 -6.37
N GLY A 385 38.84 2.97 -6.32
CA GLY A 385 37.80 2.23 -7.02
C GLY A 385 36.65 1.90 -6.07
N ILE A 386 35.42 2.19 -6.47
CA ILE A 386 34.22 1.79 -5.73
C ILE A 386 33.73 0.44 -6.26
N LYS A 387 33.46 -0.49 -5.34
CA LYS A 387 32.87 -1.80 -5.65
C LYS A 387 31.73 -2.10 -4.68
N GLU A 388 30.57 -2.43 -5.24
CA GLU A 388 29.48 -3.06 -4.49
C GLU A 388 29.82 -4.55 -4.31
N LEU A 389 29.97 -5.01 -3.05
CA LEU A 389 30.39 -6.38 -2.79
C LEU A 389 29.24 -7.38 -2.88
N ASN A 390 28.04 -6.94 -2.53
CA ASN A 390 26.85 -7.76 -2.56
C ASN A 390 25.67 -7.00 -3.13
N ARG A 391 24.73 -7.75 -3.70
CA ARG A 391 23.52 -7.22 -4.30
C ARG A 391 22.32 -7.76 -3.54
N PRO A 392 21.26 -6.95 -3.36
CA PRO A 392 20.04 -7.46 -2.76
C PRO A 392 19.44 -8.58 -3.60
N GLN A 393 18.99 -9.64 -2.92
CA GLN A 393 18.27 -10.73 -3.55
C GLN A 393 16.82 -10.32 -3.77
N VAL A 394 16.41 -10.33 -5.04
CA VAL A 394 15.07 -9.96 -5.43
C VAL A 394 14.26 -11.23 -5.66
N LYS A 395 13.29 -11.50 -4.78
CA LYS A 395 12.37 -12.64 -4.90
C LYS A 395 10.94 -12.10 -4.97
N GLU A 396 10.18 -12.53 -5.98
CA GLU A 396 8.74 -12.25 -6.01
C GLU A 396 8.05 -13.04 -4.90
N SER A 397 7.14 -12.38 -4.20
CA SER A 397 6.31 -12.94 -3.15
C SER A 397 4.92 -12.33 -3.25
N PHE A 398 3.89 -13.12 -2.93
CA PHE A 398 2.54 -12.60 -2.82
C PHE A 398 1.76 -13.39 -1.76
N ALA A 399 1.08 -12.66 -0.89
CA ALA A 399 0.10 -13.18 0.05
C ALA A 399 -0.96 -12.12 0.33
N VAL A 400 -2.03 -12.53 1.00
CA VAL A 400 -3.11 -11.63 1.43
C VAL A 400 -3.19 -11.69 2.95
N GLY A 401 -3.07 -10.54 3.60
CA GLY A 401 -3.16 -10.39 5.05
C GLY A 401 -4.59 -10.22 5.54
N THR A 402 -4.74 -10.15 6.86
CA THR A 402 -6.04 -10.00 7.55
C THR A 402 -6.40 -8.54 7.87
N LYS A 403 -5.61 -7.57 7.37
CA LYS A 403 -5.79 -6.14 7.59
C LYS A 403 -7.16 -5.69 7.06
N ARG A 404 -8.04 -5.22 7.95
CA ARG A 404 -9.29 -4.56 7.57
C ARG A 404 -9.01 -3.10 7.27
N LEU A 405 -9.35 -2.66 6.05
CA LEU A 405 -9.17 -1.27 5.64
C LEU A 405 -10.35 -0.41 6.14
N LYS A 406 -10.05 0.82 6.58
CA LYS A 406 -11.04 1.73 7.20
C LYS A 406 -12.18 2.15 6.25
N PHE A 407 -11.91 2.16 4.95
CA PHE A 407 -12.82 2.68 3.93
C PHE A 407 -13.07 1.66 2.83
N ALA A 408 -14.29 1.62 2.33
CA ALA A 408 -14.73 0.76 1.23
C ALA A 408 -13.98 1.02 -0.09
N TYR A 409 -13.48 2.25 -0.25
CA TYR A 409 -12.74 2.66 -1.42
C TYR A 409 -11.42 3.31 -1.01
N ILE A 410 -10.31 2.72 -1.45
CA ILE A 410 -8.99 3.33 -1.35
C ILE A 410 -8.34 3.27 -2.72
N ASN A 411 -7.93 4.43 -3.23
CA ASN A 411 -7.34 4.54 -4.56
C ASN A 411 -5.93 3.93 -4.58
N SER A 412 -5.62 3.14 -5.61
CA SER A 412 -4.28 2.57 -5.82
C SER A 412 -3.21 3.60 -6.16
N ILE A 413 -3.58 4.82 -6.53
CA ILE A 413 -2.66 5.92 -6.83
C ILE A 413 -2.66 6.90 -5.65
N PRO A 414 -1.49 7.18 -5.04
CA PRO A 414 -1.39 8.14 -3.94
C PRO A 414 -1.72 9.57 -4.40
N LYS A 415 -2.26 10.37 -3.49
CA LYS A 415 -2.44 11.81 -3.70
C LYS A 415 -1.07 12.50 -3.82
N GLY A 416 -0.99 13.56 -4.63
CA GLY A 416 0.22 14.38 -4.75
C GLY A 416 1.21 13.94 -5.84
N LEU A 417 0.97 12.82 -6.53
CA LEU A 417 1.71 12.51 -7.76
C LEU A 417 1.20 13.38 -8.91
N ASN A 418 2.09 14.12 -9.56
CA ASN A 418 1.78 14.92 -10.75
C ASN A 418 1.65 14.03 -12.00
N LEU A 419 0.62 13.19 -12.01
CA LEU A 419 0.30 12.23 -13.06
C LEU A 419 -1.16 12.34 -13.46
N ILE A 420 -1.42 12.37 -14.76
CA ILE A 420 -2.75 12.18 -15.31
C ILE A 420 -3.14 10.72 -15.09
N SER A 421 -4.02 10.48 -14.11
CA SER A 421 -4.49 9.14 -13.74
C SER A 421 -5.87 8.81 -14.31
N LYS A 422 -6.56 9.80 -14.89
CA LYS A 422 -7.90 9.66 -15.41
C LYS A 422 -8.18 10.71 -16.49
N VAL A 423 -8.82 10.27 -17.57
CA VAL A 423 -9.35 11.14 -18.63
C VAL A 423 -10.81 10.74 -18.87
N GLU A 424 -11.70 11.72 -18.88
CA GLU A 424 -13.12 11.52 -19.15
C GLU A 424 -13.46 12.13 -20.51
N TYR A 425 -14.17 11.37 -21.34
CA TYR A 425 -14.65 11.86 -22.64
C TYR A 425 -15.87 12.78 -22.46
N LYS A 426 -16.37 13.33 -23.58
CA LYS A 426 -17.50 14.25 -23.60
C LYS A 426 -18.67 13.69 -22.78
N LYS A 427 -19.02 14.41 -21.72
CA LYS A 427 -20.12 14.03 -20.83
C LYS A 427 -21.45 14.40 -21.49
N PRO A 428 -22.46 13.53 -21.43
CA PRO A 428 -23.82 13.84 -21.80
C PRO A 428 -24.40 14.95 -20.93
N GLU A 429 -25.57 15.44 -21.30
CA GLU A 429 -26.31 16.41 -20.49
C GLU A 429 -26.62 15.86 -19.10
N ILE A 430 -26.64 16.78 -18.13
CA ILE A 430 -26.91 16.46 -16.74
C ILE A 430 -28.39 16.10 -16.62
N LYS A 431 -28.63 14.90 -16.10
CA LYS A 431 -29.97 14.43 -15.77
C LYS A 431 -30.46 15.02 -14.45
N GLY A 432 -29.55 15.16 -13.48
CA GLY A 432 -29.83 15.77 -12.18
C GLY A 432 -28.72 15.54 -11.17
N ILE A 433 -28.83 16.18 -10.01
CA ILE A 433 -27.88 16.08 -8.90
C ILE A 433 -28.66 15.79 -7.62
N ALA A 434 -28.24 14.80 -6.84
CA ALA A 434 -28.81 14.49 -5.53
C ALA A 434 -27.76 13.81 -4.63
N ASN A 435 -27.78 14.08 -3.33
CA ASN A 435 -26.96 13.42 -2.30
C ASN A 435 -25.47 13.25 -2.69
N GLY A 436 -24.84 14.30 -3.21
CA GLY A 436 -23.42 14.24 -3.62
C GLY A 436 -23.14 13.47 -4.91
N PHE A 437 -24.17 13.09 -5.67
CA PHE A 437 -24.06 12.43 -6.97
C PHE A 437 -24.68 13.29 -8.08
N LYS A 438 -23.97 13.35 -9.22
CA LYS A 438 -24.43 13.95 -10.48
C LYS A 438 -24.68 12.84 -11.50
N PHE A 439 -25.88 12.76 -12.02
CA PHE A 439 -26.28 11.77 -13.03
C PHE A 439 -26.39 12.42 -14.41
N TYR A 440 -26.17 11.62 -15.45
CA TYR A 440 -26.18 12.04 -16.85
C TYR A 440 -27.24 11.27 -17.64
N LEU A 441 -27.76 11.86 -18.72
CA LEU A 441 -28.78 11.23 -19.57
C LEU A 441 -28.28 9.96 -20.26
N GLY A 442 -26.98 9.88 -20.52
CA GLY A 442 -26.31 8.72 -21.12
C GLY A 442 -25.09 8.28 -20.33
N LYS A 443 -24.54 7.11 -20.70
CA LYS A 443 -23.21 6.71 -20.25
C LYS A 443 -22.16 7.51 -21.01
N TYR A 444 -21.06 7.84 -20.33
CA TYR A 444 -19.88 8.42 -20.93
C TYR A 444 -18.67 7.53 -20.66
N GLU A 445 -17.75 7.53 -21.60
CA GLU A 445 -16.53 6.74 -21.50
C GLU A 445 -15.46 7.49 -20.71
N TYR A 446 -14.59 6.73 -20.06
CA TYR A 446 -13.41 7.25 -19.39
C TYR A 446 -12.32 6.20 -19.30
N HIS A 447 -11.08 6.68 -19.21
CA HIS A 447 -9.91 5.88 -18.87
C HIS A 447 -9.48 6.22 -17.45
N SER A 448 -9.07 5.21 -16.71
CA SER A 448 -8.61 5.38 -15.33
C SER A 448 -7.57 4.34 -14.99
N ALA A 449 -6.41 4.80 -14.55
CA ALA A 449 -5.33 3.96 -14.06
C ALA A 449 -5.58 3.42 -12.65
N SER A 450 -6.49 4.04 -11.88
CA SER A 450 -6.77 3.62 -10.51
C SER A 450 -7.67 2.38 -10.44
N TYR A 451 -7.40 1.54 -9.45
CA TYR A 451 -8.30 0.49 -8.97
C TYR A 451 -8.48 0.62 -7.45
N ASN A 452 -9.50 -0.06 -6.91
CA ASN A 452 -9.79 -0.04 -5.49
C ASN A 452 -8.92 -1.06 -4.74
N LEU A 453 -8.15 -0.61 -3.75
CA LEU A 453 -7.31 -1.47 -2.91
C LEU A 453 -8.09 -2.31 -1.90
N ASN A 454 -9.34 -1.95 -1.62
CA ASN A 454 -10.23 -2.71 -0.74
C ASN A 454 -11.14 -3.70 -1.49
N ASP A 455 -10.88 -3.92 -2.79
CA ASP A 455 -11.55 -4.96 -3.55
C ASP A 455 -10.88 -6.31 -3.27
N TYR A 456 -11.58 -7.21 -2.56
CA TYR A 456 -11.07 -8.50 -2.06
C TYR A 456 -10.89 -9.57 -3.14
N THR A 457 -10.44 -9.21 -4.34
CA THR A 457 -10.20 -10.14 -5.44
C THR A 457 -8.81 -10.79 -5.30
N ALA A 458 -8.72 -11.67 -4.31
CA ALA A 458 -7.49 -12.10 -3.62
C ALA A 458 -6.65 -13.19 -4.32
N ASP A 459 -6.23 -13.01 -5.57
CA ASP A 459 -5.16 -13.83 -6.16
C ASP A 459 -4.06 -12.99 -6.83
N TYR A 460 -2.87 -13.57 -6.95
CA TYR A 460 -1.70 -12.88 -7.50
C TYR A 460 -1.91 -12.43 -8.95
N SER A 461 -2.59 -13.25 -9.76
CA SER A 461 -2.83 -12.97 -11.18
C SER A 461 -3.71 -11.73 -11.38
N ARG A 462 -4.78 -11.57 -10.58
CA ARG A 462 -5.66 -10.41 -10.61
C ARG A 462 -4.97 -9.15 -10.11
N PHE A 463 -4.16 -9.28 -9.05
CA PHE A 463 -3.34 -8.17 -8.56
C PHE A 463 -2.36 -7.68 -9.64
N ILE A 464 -1.62 -8.59 -10.26
CA ILE A 464 -0.71 -8.28 -11.38
C ILE A 464 -1.46 -7.71 -12.57
N GLY A 465 -2.63 -8.26 -12.93
CA GLY A 465 -3.49 -7.71 -13.98
C GLY A 465 -3.89 -6.26 -13.70
N SER A 466 -4.28 -5.95 -12.46
CA SER A 466 -4.62 -4.59 -12.04
C SER A 466 -3.41 -3.65 -12.11
N CYS A 467 -2.24 -4.09 -11.67
CA CYS A 467 -1.00 -3.34 -11.79
C CYS A 467 -0.59 -3.10 -13.25
N ASN A 468 -0.73 -4.11 -14.12
CA ASN A 468 -0.46 -3.99 -15.57
C ASN A 468 -1.34 -2.92 -16.21
N VAL A 469 -2.65 -2.96 -15.95
CA VAL A 469 -3.61 -1.96 -16.44
C VAL A 469 -3.25 -0.57 -15.93
N MET A 470 -2.98 -0.45 -14.63
CA MET A 470 -2.62 0.82 -13.98
C MET A 470 -1.37 1.44 -14.62
N PHE A 471 -0.26 0.71 -14.66
CA PHE A 471 1.00 1.24 -15.19
C PHE A 471 0.95 1.50 -16.70
N SER A 472 0.24 0.67 -17.47
CA SER A 472 0.04 0.89 -18.91
C SER A 472 -0.82 2.13 -19.18
N THR A 473 -1.90 2.31 -18.42
CA THR A 473 -2.77 3.49 -18.52
C THR A 473 -2.01 4.75 -18.12
N LEU A 474 -1.24 4.72 -17.03
CA LEU A 474 -0.41 5.87 -16.63
C LEU A 474 0.61 6.26 -17.71
N ARG A 475 1.30 5.28 -18.30
CA ARG A 475 2.24 5.54 -19.41
C ARG A 475 1.52 6.22 -20.59
N THR A 476 0.35 5.72 -20.95
CA THR A 476 -0.44 6.20 -22.09
C THR A 476 -0.95 7.62 -21.85
N LEU A 477 -1.61 7.86 -20.71
CA LEU A 477 -2.23 9.17 -20.41
C LEU A 477 -1.20 10.29 -20.22
N ASN A 478 0.01 9.97 -19.75
CA ASN A 478 1.07 10.96 -19.54
C ASN A 478 2.03 11.09 -20.74
N ASN A 479 1.85 10.29 -21.79
CA ASN A 479 2.69 10.24 -22.98
C ASN A 479 4.20 10.13 -22.69
N ARG A 480 4.56 9.42 -21.60
CA ARG A 480 5.96 9.21 -21.19
C ARG A 480 6.11 7.96 -20.32
N PRO A 481 7.30 7.35 -20.25
CA PRO A 481 7.58 6.37 -19.21
C PRO A 481 7.48 7.03 -17.83
N LEU A 482 7.01 6.24 -16.86
CA LEU A 482 7.04 6.67 -15.46
C LEU A 482 8.49 6.83 -14.99
N GLN A 483 8.73 7.79 -14.11
CA GLN A 483 10.00 7.95 -13.44
C GLN A 483 10.19 6.86 -12.37
N PRO A 484 11.45 6.51 -12.02
CA PRO A 484 11.75 5.53 -10.97
C PRO A 484 10.99 5.77 -9.66
N PHE A 485 10.99 7.01 -9.16
CA PHE A 485 10.36 7.35 -7.89
C PHE A 485 8.82 7.23 -7.97
N GLU A 486 8.20 7.54 -9.11
CA GLU A 486 6.74 7.44 -9.30
C GLU A 486 6.27 5.98 -9.14
N ARG A 487 6.99 5.04 -9.77
CA ARG A 487 6.70 3.60 -9.60
C ARG A 487 6.86 3.14 -8.16
N LEU A 488 7.97 3.55 -7.53
CA LEU A 488 8.27 3.15 -6.16
C LEU A 488 7.18 3.64 -5.20
N PHE A 489 6.79 4.92 -5.28
CA PHE A 489 5.75 5.49 -4.42
C PHE A 489 4.39 4.86 -4.65
N ILE A 490 4.00 4.57 -5.90
CA ILE A 490 2.74 3.86 -6.16
C ILE A 490 2.76 2.47 -5.49
N LEU A 491 3.84 1.71 -5.66
CA LEU A 491 3.95 0.37 -5.07
C LEU A 491 3.97 0.40 -3.54
N GLN A 492 4.68 1.35 -2.93
CA GLN A 492 4.67 1.56 -1.48
C GLN A 492 3.28 1.96 -0.98
N HIS A 493 2.59 2.85 -1.68
CA HIS A 493 1.22 3.25 -1.36
C HIS A 493 0.25 2.07 -1.38
N ILE A 494 0.35 1.23 -2.42
CA ILE A 494 -0.43 -0.02 -2.51
C ILE A 494 -0.10 -0.93 -1.32
N ARG A 495 1.19 -1.13 -1.01
CA ARG A 495 1.62 -2.00 0.10
C ARG A 495 1.09 -1.52 1.45
N GLN A 496 1.08 -0.21 1.67
CA GLN A 496 0.60 0.42 2.90
C GLN A 496 -0.93 0.38 3.04
N ASN A 497 -1.65 0.59 1.93
CA ASN A 497 -3.08 0.87 1.92
C ASN A 497 -3.94 -0.29 1.35
N SER A 498 -3.39 -1.51 1.32
CA SER A 498 -4.10 -2.73 0.96
C SER A 498 -3.87 -3.82 1.99
N ASN A 499 -4.56 -4.95 1.82
CA ASN A 499 -4.23 -6.20 2.51
C ASN A 499 -3.18 -7.03 1.75
N TYR A 500 -2.64 -6.54 0.63
CA TYR A 500 -1.65 -7.27 -0.16
C TYR A 500 -0.28 -7.28 0.52
N ILE A 501 0.33 -8.46 0.51
CA ILE A 501 1.67 -8.72 1.00
C ILE A 501 2.54 -9.09 -0.19
N PHE A 502 3.47 -8.22 -0.57
CA PHE A 502 4.37 -8.46 -1.69
C PHE A 502 5.70 -7.71 -1.53
N ASN A 503 6.73 -8.22 -2.19
CA ASN A 503 8.03 -7.57 -2.26
C ASN A 503 8.01 -6.37 -3.21
N VAL A 504 8.13 -5.16 -2.66
CA VAL A 504 8.10 -3.90 -3.43
C VAL A 504 9.26 -3.83 -4.43
N ARG A 505 10.46 -4.28 -4.07
CA ARG A 505 11.65 -4.24 -4.94
C ARG A 505 11.51 -5.19 -6.13
N ALA A 506 10.95 -6.37 -5.92
CA ALA A 506 10.68 -7.35 -6.97
C ALA A 506 9.66 -6.81 -7.97
N LEU A 507 8.54 -6.28 -7.48
CA LEU A 507 7.53 -5.68 -8.33
C LEU A 507 8.04 -4.42 -9.05
N TYR A 508 8.83 -3.59 -8.36
CA TYR A 508 9.50 -2.43 -8.98
C TYR A 508 10.40 -2.86 -10.14
N SER A 509 11.17 -3.94 -9.96
CA SER A 509 12.06 -4.49 -10.98
C SER A 509 11.28 -5.02 -12.18
N LYS A 510 10.16 -5.72 -11.92
CA LYS A 510 9.21 -6.20 -12.94
C LYS A 510 8.66 -5.06 -13.80
N TYR A 511 8.32 -3.94 -13.19
CA TYR A 511 7.73 -2.77 -13.87
C TYR A 511 8.76 -1.73 -14.35
N LYS A 512 10.06 -2.06 -14.38
CA LYS A 512 11.10 -1.16 -14.91
C LYS A 512 10.91 -0.86 -16.40
N GLN A 513 10.37 -1.83 -17.16
CA GLN A 513 10.04 -1.71 -18.58
C GLN A 513 8.60 -2.19 -18.81
N VAL A 514 7.65 -1.26 -18.68
CA VAL A 514 6.23 -1.56 -18.94
C VAL A 514 6.03 -1.64 -20.45
N ASN A 515 6.00 -2.86 -21.01
CA ASN A 515 6.08 -3.07 -22.46
C ASN A 515 4.75 -2.87 -23.23
N SER A 516 3.60 -2.84 -22.54
CA SER A 516 2.27 -2.80 -23.20
C SER A 516 1.57 -1.45 -23.07
N THR A 517 1.02 -0.94 -24.18
CA THR A 517 -0.04 0.08 -24.19
C THR A 517 -1.39 -0.62 -24.08
N PHE A 518 -1.70 -1.12 -22.88
CA PHE A 518 -3.02 -1.66 -22.58
C PHE A 518 -3.88 -0.59 -21.93
N LEU A 519 -4.96 -0.20 -22.62
CA LEU A 519 -5.89 0.82 -22.17
C LEU A 519 -7.29 0.21 -22.10
N ILE A 520 -7.88 0.19 -20.91
CA ILE A 520 -9.26 -0.26 -20.72
C ILE A 520 -10.18 0.96 -20.73
N SER A 521 -11.14 0.99 -21.66
CA SER A 521 -12.28 1.92 -21.62
C SER A 521 -13.29 1.46 -20.56
N LYS A 522 -13.69 2.36 -19.67
CA LYS A 522 -14.78 2.15 -18.71
C LYS A 522 -15.93 3.08 -19.06
N SER A 523 -17.16 2.72 -18.71
CA SER A 523 -18.34 3.57 -18.95
C SER A 523 -19.21 3.71 -17.71
N ARG A 524 -19.76 4.90 -17.49
CA ARG A 524 -20.70 5.20 -16.40
C ARG A 524 -21.59 6.38 -16.75
N ASN A 525 -22.72 6.52 -16.06
CA ASN A 525 -23.68 7.61 -16.22
C ASN A 525 -23.78 8.50 -14.97
N TRP A 526 -22.80 8.42 -14.07
CA TRP A 526 -22.80 9.20 -12.83
C TRP A 526 -21.40 9.67 -12.43
N ASN A 527 -21.36 10.72 -11.62
CA ASN A 527 -20.20 11.28 -10.96
C ASN A 527 -20.50 11.58 -9.50
N VAL A 528 -19.47 11.50 -8.67
CA VAL A 528 -19.50 12.01 -7.30
C VAL A 528 -19.10 13.48 -7.34
N THR A 529 -19.88 14.35 -6.72
CA THR A 529 -19.67 15.81 -6.68
C THR A 529 -18.99 16.29 -5.41
N GLU A 530 -18.94 15.45 -4.37
CA GLU A 530 -18.40 15.78 -3.04
C GLU A 530 -17.52 14.64 -2.53
N ASN A 531 -16.60 14.93 -1.60
CA ASN A 531 -15.76 13.89 -0.99
C ASN A 531 -16.58 13.05 0.01
N MET A 532 -17.22 11.99 -0.49
CA MET A 532 -17.96 11.05 0.34
C MET A 532 -17.09 9.87 0.77
N ASN A 533 -17.07 9.57 2.07
CA ASN A 533 -16.34 8.44 2.64
C ASN A 533 -17.32 7.37 3.14
N PHE A 534 -17.18 6.14 2.66
CA PHE A 534 -18.02 5.01 3.05
C PHE A 534 -17.19 3.93 3.74
N LYS A 535 -17.69 3.37 4.85
CA LYS A 535 -17.06 2.25 5.54
C LYS A 535 -17.25 0.94 4.78
N ARG A 536 -18.45 0.67 4.27
CA ARG A 536 -18.77 -0.55 3.50
C ARG A 536 -19.17 -0.21 2.06
N ASN A 537 -18.84 -1.12 1.13
CA ASN A 537 -19.20 -0.95 -0.27
C ASN A 537 -20.73 -0.92 -0.48
N ILE A 538 -21.47 -1.69 0.32
CA ILE A 538 -22.93 -1.69 0.28
C ILE A 538 -23.51 -0.31 0.60
N ASP A 539 -22.92 0.42 1.56
CA ASP A 539 -23.39 1.76 1.93
C ASP A 539 -23.23 2.75 0.77
N PHE A 540 -22.11 2.67 0.04
CA PHE A 540 -21.89 3.46 -1.17
C PHE A 540 -22.93 3.14 -2.27
N ILE A 541 -23.19 1.85 -2.52
CA ILE A 541 -24.15 1.41 -3.53
C ILE A 541 -25.56 1.88 -3.16
N THR A 542 -25.94 1.78 -1.89
CA THR A 542 -27.24 2.25 -1.38
C THR A 542 -27.38 3.75 -1.56
N ALA A 543 -26.42 4.56 -1.09
CA ALA A 543 -26.47 6.01 -1.22
C ALA A 543 -26.56 6.48 -2.69
N ARG A 544 -25.79 5.85 -3.60
CA ARG A 544 -25.89 6.13 -5.03
C ARG A 544 -27.27 5.78 -5.59
N SER A 545 -27.83 4.64 -5.19
CA SER A 545 -29.13 4.18 -5.69
C SER A 545 -30.28 5.07 -5.19
N GLU A 546 -30.20 5.56 -3.95
CA GLU A 546 -31.13 6.54 -3.39
C GLU A 546 -31.03 7.89 -4.12
N ALA A 547 -29.82 8.36 -4.39
CA ALA A 547 -29.61 9.58 -5.17
C ALA A 547 -30.20 9.46 -6.58
N GLU A 548 -29.97 8.32 -7.26
CA GLU A 548 -30.51 8.07 -8.60
C GLU A 548 -32.05 8.03 -8.58
N LYS A 549 -32.62 7.44 -7.53
CA LYS A 549 -34.07 7.43 -7.29
C LYS A 549 -34.63 8.85 -7.18
N LEU A 550 -34.02 9.72 -6.37
CA LEU A 550 -34.48 11.11 -6.22
C LEU A 550 -34.42 11.89 -7.53
N VAL A 551 -33.31 11.75 -8.28
CA VAL A 551 -33.18 12.38 -9.60
C VAL A 551 -34.28 11.88 -10.56
N ASN A 552 -34.57 10.58 -10.58
CA ASN A 552 -35.65 10.04 -11.42
C ASN A 552 -37.03 10.63 -11.07
N ILE A 553 -37.35 10.76 -9.79
CA ILE A 553 -38.61 11.37 -9.32
C ILE A 553 -38.70 12.83 -9.78
N GLN A 554 -37.61 13.60 -9.60
CA GLN A 554 -37.58 15.00 -10.01
C GLN A 554 -37.72 15.16 -11.54
N CYS A 555 -37.08 14.31 -12.34
CA CYS A 555 -37.28 14.29 -13.79
C CYS A 555 -38.75 14.01 -14.14
N ASN A 556 -39.37 13.00 -13.51
CA ASN A 556 -40.77 12.66 -13.76
C ASN A 556 -41.72 13.81 -13.40
N TYR A 557 -41.43 14.58 -12.35
CA TYR A 557 -42.20 15.80 -12.04
C TYR A 557 -41.97 16.91 -13.06
N LYS A 558 -40.74 17.07 -13.56
CA LYS A 558 -40.43 18.06 -14.60
C LYS A 558 -41.15 17.75 -15.90
N ASP A 559 -41.09 16.50 -16.37
CA ASP A 559 -41.79 16.04 -17.57
C ASP A 559 -43.31 16.26 -17.46
N LEU A 560 -43.88 15.95 -16.28
CA LEU A 560 -45.30 16.20 -16.00
C LEU A 560 -45.64 17.70 -15.95
N PHE A 561 -44.79 18.50 -15.30
CA PHE A 561 -44.96 19.95 -15.21
C PHE A 561 -44.93 20.59 -16.60
N ASP A 562 -43.93 20.27 -17.42
CA ASP A 562 -43.75 20.82 -18.77
C ASP A 562 -44.95 20.48 -19.65
N LEU A 563 -45.42 19.23 -19.59
CA LEU A 563 -46.61 18.82 -20.35
C LEU A 563 -47.87 19.56 -19.89
N LEU A 564 -48.06 19.73 -18.57
CA LEU A 564 -49.22 20.48 -18.06
C LEU A 564 -49.14 21.96 -18.41
N GLU A 565 -47.96 22.56 -18.34
CA GLU A 565 -47.71 23.95 -18.71
C GLU A 565 -47.99 24.19 -20.19
N GLU A 566 -47.48 23.32 -21.07
CA GLU A 566 -47.73 23.36 -22.52
C GLU A 566 -49.23 23.25 -22.83
N ARG A 567 -49.91 22.26 -22.24
CA ARG A 567 -51.35 22.02 -22.43
C ARG A 567 -52.18 23.21 -21.97
N ILE A 568 -51.90 23.76 -20.79
CA ILE A 568 -52.60 24.92 -20.26
C ILE A 568 -52.36 26.16 -21.14
N SER A 569 -51.12 26.38 -21.59
CA SER A 569 -50.76 27.51 -22.47
C SER A 569 -51.50 27.44 -23.80
N ASN A 570 -51.64 26.23 -24.35
CA ASN A 570 -52.35 25.98 -25.62
C ASN A 570 -53.87 25.85 -25.44
N ASN A 571 -54.41 26.02 -24.23
CA ASN A 571 -55.81 25.78 -23.89
C ASN A 571 -56.31 24.38 -24.30
N ASP A 572 -55.39 23.41 -24.30
CA ASP A 572 -55.62 22.02 -24.62
C ASP A 572 -55.81 21.22 -23.32
N PHE A 573 -56.98 20.58 -23.18
CA PHE A 573 -57.33 19.76 -22.02
C PHE A 573 -57.62 18.31 -22.45
N GLY A 574 -56.93 17.85 -23.48
CA GLY A 574 -56.99 16.47 -23.96
C GLY A 574 -56.45 15.45 -22.97
N TYR A 575 -56.66 14.17 -23.27
CA TYR A 575 -56.20 13.07 -22.45
C TYR A 575 -54.66 12.96 -22.49
N ILE A 576 -54.00 12.94 -21.34
CA ILE A 576 -52.55 12.74 -21.20
C ILE A 576 -52.24 11.24 -21.28
N TYR A 577 -51.47 10.85 -22.30
CA TYR A 577 -50.95 9.49 -22.48
C TYR A 577 -49.47 9.45 -22.90
N GLU A 578 -48.86 10.61 -23.10
CA GLU A 578 -47.53 10.78 -23.67
C GLU A 578 -46.41 10.62 -22.62
N LEU A 579 -46.75 10.67 -21.32
CA LEU A 579 -45.77 10.54 -20.23
C LEU A 579 -45.36 9.08 -19.99
N SER A 580 -44.06 8.84 -19.99
CA SER A 580 -43.45 7.59 -19.52
C SER A 580 -42.65 7.84 -18.24
N PHE A 581 -43.17 7.38 -17.10
CA PHE A 581 -42.48 7.54 -15.82
C PHE A 581 -41.31 6.56 -15.67
N LYS A 582 -40.15 7.06 -15.26
CA LYS A 582 -38.96 6.25 -14.95
C LYS A 582 -39.02 5.72 -13.51
N GLY A 583 -38.73 4.43 -13.33
CA GLY A 583 -38.70 3.79 -12.01
C GLY A 583 -39.99 3.04 -11.65
N ARG A 584 -40.07 2.55 -10.40
CA ARG A 584 -41.23 1.79 -9.93
C ARG A 584 -42.46 2.69 -9.70
N LYS A 585 -43.66 2.14 -9.83
CA LYS A 585 -44.94 2.87 -9.74
C LYS A 585 -45.21 3.46 -8.35
N ASP A 586 -44.85 2.73 -7.30
CA ASP A 586 -44.92 3.13 -5.90
C ASP A 586 -44.15 4.43 -5.59
N LEU A 587 -43.00 4.64 -6.26
CA LEU A 587 -42.17 5.82 -6.09
C LEU A 587 -42.70 7.05 -6.83
N ASN A 588 -43.62 6.86 -7.77
CA ASN A 588 -44.18 7.89 -8.63
C ASN A 588 -45.71 8.03 -8.41
N LYS A 589 -46.23 7.56 -7.27
CA LYS A 589 -47.68 7.54 -6.97
C LYS A 589 -48.33 8.89 -7.21
N LEU A 590 -47.70 9.98 -6.77
CA LEU A 590 -48.23 11.32 -6.98
C LEU A 590 -48.32 11.70 -8.45
N SER A 591 -47.27 11.47 -9.24
CA SER A 591 -47.27 11.78 -10.67
C SER A 591 -48.36 10.99 -11.40
N PHE A 592 -48.55 9.72 -11.05
CA PHE A 592 -49.65 8.90 -11.57
C PHE A 592 -51.03 9.42 -11.13
N ALA A 593 -51.18 9.80 -9.87
CA ALA A 593 -52.42 10.35 -9.33
C ALA A 593 -52.80 11.67 -10.00
N ILE A 594 -51.83 12.56 -10.25
CA ILE A 594 -52.03 13.82 -10.97
C ILE A 594 -52.49 13.55 -12.40
N VAL A 595 -51.83 12.65 -13.14
CA VAL A 595 -52.26 12.29 -14.50
C VAL A 595 -53.66 11.68 -14.51
N GLN A 596 -53.95 10.77 -13.59
CA GLN A 596 -55.26 10.13 -13.47
C GLN A 596 -56.35 11.14 -13.13
N TYR A 597 -56.08 12.05 -12.20
CA TYR A 597 -57.05 13.06 -11.79
C TYR A 597 -57.25 14.11 -12.88
N TYR A 598 -56.17 14.56 -13.53
CA TYR A 598 -56.23 15.47 -14.69
C TYR A 598 -57.09 14.88 -15.80
N ASN A 599 -56.83 13.64 -16.19
CA ASN A 599 -57.62 12.96 -17.23
C ASN A 599 -59.09 12.83 -16.83
N LEU A 600 -59.38 12.52 -15.57
CA LEU A 600 -60.75 12.45 -15.06
C LEU A 600 -61.47 13.81 -15.17
N ILE A 601 -60.87 14.89 -14.69
CA ILE A 601 -61.55 16.18 -14.60
C ILE A 601 -61.67 16.89 -15.96
N CYS A 602 -60.72 16.66 -16.87
CA CYS A 602 -60.65 17.29 -18.18
C CYS A 602 -61.38 16.48 -19.27
N THR A 603 -61.36 15.15 -19.19
CA THR A 603 -61.94 14.28 -20.23
C THR A 603 -63.05 13.35 -19.74
N GLY A 604 -63.26 13.25 -18.42
CA GLY A 604 -64.24 12.33 -17.83
C GLY A 604 -63.77 10.88 -17.79
N HIS A 605 -62.50 10.60 -18.05
CA HIS A 605 -61.99 9.24 -18.24
C HIS A 605 -60.74 8.94 -17.42
N HIS A 606 -60.72 7.78 -16.77
CA HIS A 606 -59.54 7.25 -16.08
C HIS A 606 -58.58 6.47 -16.99
N ARG A 607 -59.04 6.04 -18.18
CA ARG A 607 -58.27 5.24 -19.14
C ARG A 607 -58.53 5.73 -20.56
N LYS A 608 -57.51 5.63 -21.43
CA LYS A 608 -57.60 6.02 -22.85
C LYS A 608 -58.72 5.23 -23.54
N GLN A 609 -59.62 5.91 -24.25
CA GLN A 609 -60.58 5.24 -25.12
C GLN A 609 -59.84 4.47 -26.23
N ARG A 610 -60.20 3.19 -26.45
CA ARG A 610 -59.83 2.48 -27.68
C ARG A 610 -60.59 3.18 -28.84
N LYS A 611 -59.87 3.85 -29.78
CA LYS A 611 -60.29 4.50 -31.07
C LYS A 611 -61.82 4.54 -31.39
N GLN A 612 -62.45 5.59 -31.91
CA GLN A 612 -62.12 6.92 -32.43
C GLN A 612 -63.45 7.72 -32.38
N VAL A 613 -63.53 8.81 -31.61
CA VAL A 613 -64.62 9.80 -31.76
C VAL A 613 -63.96 11.07 -32.22
N SER A 614 -64.37 11.59 -33.38
CA SER A 614 -63.77 12.79 -33.98
C SER A 614 -63.87 13.96 -33.01
N SER A 615 -62.74 14.63 -32.75
CA SER A 615 -62.65 15.86 -31.96
C SER A 615 -63.19 17.10 -32.70
N ASN A 616 -64.03 16.91 -33.72
CA ASN A 616 -64.67 18.04 -34.39
C ASN A 616 -65.73 18.64 -33.47
N THR A 617 -65.74 19.97 -33.40
CA THR A 617 -66.76 20.76 -32.74
C THR A 617 -68.14 20.23 -33.14
N LEU A 618 -68.85 19.67 -32.16
CA LEU A 618 -70.20 19.09 -32.28
C LEU A 618 -71.28 20.07 -32.79
N TYR A 619 -70.90 21.30 -33.13
CA TYR A 619 -71.77 22.45 -33.24
C TYR A 619 -72.32 22.75 -34.64
N ASN A 620 -72.00 21.96 -35.69
CA ASN A 620 -72.56 22.26 -37.03
C ASN A 620 -73.28 21.11 -37.76
N SER A 621 -73.01 19.82 -37.48
CA SER A 621 -73.69 18.72 -38.18
C SER A 621 -74.87 18.12 -37.40
N SER A 622 -74.79 18.05 -36.07
CA SER A 622 -75.71 17.26 -35.25
C SER A 622 -77.14 17.81 -35.21
N ILE A 623 -77.34 19.14 -35.18
CA ILE A 623 -78.68 19.73 -35.21
C ILE A 623 -79.32 19.57 -36.59
N LYS A 624 -78.58 19.84 -37.69
CA LYS A 624 -79.08 19.64 -39.06
C LYS A 624 -79.42 18.17 -39.34
N ASP A 625 -78.58 17.23 -38.90
CA ASP A 625 -78.83 15.80 -39.07
C ASP A 625 -80.02 15.30 -38.24
N VAL A 626 -80.22 15.85 -37.04
CA VAL A 626 -81.41 15.53 -36.21
C VAL A 626 -82.69 16.05 -36.88
N THR A 627 -82.66 17.22 -37.53
CA THR A 627 -83.79 17.77 -38.27
C THR A 627 -84.06 17.01 -39.58
N ILE A 628 -83.01 16.66 -40.34
CA ILE A 628 -83.16 15.91 -41.60
C ILE A 628 -83.68 14.49 -41.33
N LYS A 629 -83.17 13.84 -40.29
CA LYS A 629 -83.56 12.47 -39.92
C LYS A 629 -84.89 12.41 -39.17
N SER A 630 -85.34 13.51 -38.56
CA SER A 630 -86.70 13.59 -38.02
C SER A 630 -87.73 13.75 -39.13
N LEU A 631 -87.42 14.49 -40.20
CA LEU A 631 -88.29 14.64 -41.37
C LEU A 631 -88.54 13.33 -42.13
N SER A 632 -87.62 12.36 -42.06
CA SER A 632 -87.78 11.03 -42.67
C SER A 632 -88.56 10.03 -41.82
N LEU A 633 -88.99 10.40 -40.60
CA LEU A 633 -89.81 9.56 -39.73
C LEU A 633 -91.31 9.88 -39.88
N PRO A 634 -92.23 8.92 -39.63
CA PRO A 634 -93.67 9.18 -39.63
C PRO A 634 -94.05 10.30 -38.65
N LYS A 635 -94.99 11.18 -39.02
CA LYS A 635 -95.37 12.41 -38.27
C LYS A 635 -95.58 12.19 -36.77
N GLN A 636 -96.14 11.04 -36.38
CA GLN A 636 -96.37 10.63 -34.99
C GLN A 636 -95.09 10.35 -34.17
N ARG A 637 -93.97 9.99 -34.82
CA ARG A 637 -92.68 9.63 -34.18
C ARG A 637 -91.63 10.74 -34.25
N GLN A 638 -91.84 11.77 -35.05
CA GLN A 638 -90.89 12.89 -35.22
C GLN A 638 -90.64 13.61 -33.89
N ASN A 639 -91.72 13.99 -33.19
CA ASN A 639 -91.62 14.70 -31.91
C ASN A 639 -90.90 13.88 -30.83
N ALA A 640 -91.18 12.56 -30.74
CA ALA A 640 -90.52 11.68 -29.77
C ALA A 640 -89.02 11.48 -30.08
N PHE A 641 -88.64 11.37 -31.36
CA PHE A 641 -87.24 11.25 -31.77
C PHE A 641 -86.46 12.53 -31.49
N VAL A 642 -87.03 13.69 -31.86
CA VAL A 642 -86.44 15.01 -31.60
C VAL A 642 -86.28 15.23 -30.09
N GLN A 643 -87.31 14.97 -29.29
CA GLN A 643 -87.20 15.07 -27.82
C GLN A 643 -86.16 14.13 -27.23
N LYS A 644 -86.04 12.89 -27.72
CA LYS A 644 -85.00 11.94 -27.27
C LYS A 644 -83.61 12.43 -27.62
N LYS A 645 -83.40 12.98 -28.82
CA LYS A 645 -82.09 13.51 -29.26
C LYS A 645 -81.73 14.83 -28.56
N ILE A 646 -82.69 15.70 -28.31
CA ILE A 646 -82.52 16.89 -27.46
C ILE A 646 -82.11 16.46 -26.06
N LYS A 647 -82.77 15.48 -25.44
CA LYS A 647 -82.36 14.94 -24.12
C LYS A 647 -80.95 14.36 -24.12
N VAL A 648 -80.54 13.68 -25.19
CA VAL A 648 -79.15 13.18 -25.34
C VAL A 648 -78.17 14.35 -25.45
N TYR A 649 -78.49 15.34 -26.29
CA TYR A 649 -77.70 16.55 -26.46
C TYR A 649 -77.59 17.36 -25.16
N GLU A 650 -78.68 17.54 -24.40
CA GLU A 650 -78.69 18.20 -23.10
C GLU A 650 -77.80 17.46 -22.09
N ARG A 651 -77.81 16.12 -22.10
CA ARG A 651 -76.91 15.31 -21.27
C ARG A 651 -75.45 15.49 -21.68
N GLU A 652 -75.16 15.49 -22.97
CA GLU A 652 -73.81 15.70 -23.51
C GLU A 652 -73.31 17.13 -23.24
N LEU A 653 -74.17 18.14 -23.40
CA LEU A 653 -73.88 19.54 -23.10
C LEU A 653 -73.66 19.75 -21.60
N LYS A 654 -74.48 19.12 -20.74
CA LYS A 654 -74.28 19.14 -19.29
C LYS A 654 -72.96 18.47 -18.89
N ALA A 655 -72.59 17.37 -19.54
CA ALA A 655 -71.30 16.72 -19.33
C ALA A 655 -70.13 17.60 -19.82
N PHE A 656 -70.24 18.20 -21.00
CA PHE A 656 -69.23 19.10 -21.57
C PHE A 656 -69.05 20.35 -20.69
N ASN A 657 -70.14 21.01 -20.31
CA ASN A 657 -70.10 22.18 -19.42
C ASN A 657 -69.48 21.82 -18.05
N ARG A 658 -69.74 20.62 -17.53
CA ARG A 658 -69.07 20.12 -16.32
C ARG A 658 -67.55 20.01 -16.51
N LEU A 659 -67.08 19.48 -17.65
CA LEU A 659 -65.65 19.37 -17.97
C LEU A 659 -65.00 20.75 -18.18
N VAL A 660 -65.70 21.67 -18.85
CA VAL A 660 -65.24 23.06 -19.04
C VAL A 660 -65.11 23.78 -17.69
N ASN A 661 -66.09 23.62 -16.80
CA ASN A 661 -66.08 24.19 -15.45
C ASN A 661 -64.99 23.60 -14.55
N ASN A 662 -64.43 22.43 -14.89
CA ASN A 662 -63.32 21.82 -14.17
C ASN A 662 -61.93 22.29 -14.65
N ARG A 663 -61.82 22.98 -15.79
CA ARG A 663 -60.53 23.49 -16.31
C ARG A 663 -59.76 24.38 -15.31
N PRO A 664 -60.42 25.22 -14.48
CA PRO A 664 -59.73 25.92 -13.39
C PRO A 664 -59.01 25.00 -12.41
N LYS A 665 -59.57 23.81 -12.10
CA LYS A 665 -58.92 22.82 -11.22
C LYS A 665 -57.65 22.24 -11.87
N ALA A 666 -57.68 21.97 -13.17
CA ALA A 666 -56.50 21.55 -13.92
C ALA A 666 -55.38 22.61 -13.90
N LYS A 667 -55.74 23.91 -13.95
CA LYS A 667 -54.80 25.02 -13.79
C LYS A 667 -54.18 25.07 -12.38
N GLN A 668 -54.96 24.77 -11.34
CA GLN A 668 -54.45 24.72 -9.97
C GLN A 668 -53.54 23.50 -9.70
N MET A 669 -53.65 22.40 -10.47
CA MET A 669 -52.68 21.29 -10.39
C MET A 669 -51.26 21.71 -10.76
N LEU A 670 -51.11 22.65 -11.69
CA LEU A 670 -49.81 23.22 -12.04
C LEU A 670 -49.19 23.94 -10.81
N PHE A 671 -50.00 24.67 -10.03
CA PHE A 671 -49.54 25.30 -8.80
C PHE A 671 -49.14 24.29 -7.71
N ILE A 672 -49.82 23.13 -7.63
CA ILE A 672 -49.41 22.06 -6.71
C ILE A 672 -48.03 21.51 -7.10
N LEU A 673 -47.78 21.30 -8.40
CA LEU A 673 -46.45 20.91 -8.87
C LEU A 673 -45.40 22.00 -8.60
N ILE A 674 -45.75 23.28 -8.79
CA ILE A 674 -44.87 24.41 -8.44
C ILE A 674 -44.52 24.41 -6.96
N ASP A 675 -45.49 24.18 -6.08
CA ASP A 675 -45.27 24.18 -4.62
C ASP A 675 -44.32 23.03 -4.21
N ILE A 676 -44.43 21.85 -4.85
CA ILE A 676 -43.61 20.67 -4.55
C ILE A 676 -42.20 20.79 -5.14
N THR A 677 -42.10 21.27 -6.38
CA THR A 677 -40.85 21.22 -7.17
C THR A 677 -40.07 22.52 -7.13
N GLY A 678 -40.73 23.64 -6.85
CA GLY A 678 -40.16 24.98 -6.96
C GLY A 678 -39.98 25.49 -8.40
N PHE A 679 -40.55 24.83 -9.41
CA PHE A 679 -40.49 25.31 -10.79
C PHE A 679 -41.21 26.65 -10.95
N LYS A 680 -40.76 27.45 -11.92
CA LYS A 680 -41.39 28.73 -12.29
C LYS A 680 -42.18 28.54 -13.58
N THR A 681 -43.32 29.22 -13.67
CA THR A 681 -44.15 29.27 -14.88
C THR A 681 -44.32 30.72 -15.30
N ASP A 682 -44.33 30.96 -16.61
CA ASP A 682 -44.60 32.28 -17.19
C ASP A 682 -46.11 32.49 -17.43
N ILE A 683 -46.93 31.46 -17.21
CA ILE A 683 -48.38 31.55 -17.36
C ILE A 683 -48.96 32.42 -16.23
N ARG A 684 -49.64 33.51 -16.59
CA ARG A 684 -50.39 34.36 -15.65
C ARG A 684 -51.66 33.63 -15.19
N LEU A 685 -51.54 32.88 -14.09
CA LEU A 685 -52.65 32.20 -13.43
C LEU A 685 -52.95 32.83 -12.06
N SER A 686 -54.23 32.87 -11.68
CA SER A 686 -54.62 33.24 -10.32
C SER A 686 -54.60 32.00 -9.41
N ARG A 687 -53.86 32.10 -8.30
CA ARG A 687 -53.79 31.06 -7.27
C ARG A 687 -55.10 31.01 -6.48
N ASN A 688 -55.66 29.81 -6.30
CA ASN A 688 -56.88 29.59 -5.52
C ASN A 688 -56.64 28.47 -4.48
N GLU A 689 -56.36 28.89 -3.24
CA GLU A 689 -56.03 27.98 -2.14
C GLU A 689 -57.13 26.97 -1.83
N PHE A 690 -58.40 27.37 -1.93
CA PHE A 690 -59.54 26.49 -1.69
C PHE A 690 -59.54 25.32 -2.69
N LEU A 691 -59.43 25.61 -3.99
CA LEU A 691 -59.36 24.60 -5.03
C LEU A 691 -58.10 23.75 -4.94
N MET A 692 -56.96 24.33 -4.56
CA MET A 692 -55.72 23.57 -4.36
C MET A 692 -55.88 22.55 -3.21
N ASN A 693 -56.48 22.93 -2.09
CA ASN A 693 -56.72 22.02 -0.97
C ASN A 693 -57.72 20.91 -1.31
N GLU A 694 -58.74 21.22 -2.12
CA GLU A 694 -59.65 20.21 -2.68
C GLU A 694 -58.88 19.21 -3.56
N ILE A 695 -58.02 19.69 -4.46
CA ILE A 695 -57.22 18.84 -5.34
C ILE A 695 -56.24 17.98 -4.53
N LYS A 696 -55.54 18.53 -3.54
CA LYS A 696 -54.63 17.78 -2.67
C LYS A 696 -55.35 16.62 -1.99
N THR A 697 -56.56 16.86 -1.50
CA THR A 697 -57.42 15.85 -0.88
C THR A 697 -57.77 14.73 -1.87
N GLU A 698 -58.17 15.09 -3.10
CA GLU A 698 -58.52 14.10 -4.13
C GLU A 698 -57.31 13.30 -4.64
N LEU A 699 -56.13 13.92 -4.70
CA LEU A 699 -54.90 13.22 -5.04
C LEU A 699 -54.55 12.15 -3.99
N LEU A 700 -54.72 12.46 -2.69
CA LEU A 700 -54.55 11.46 -1.63
C LEU A 700 -55.55 10.31 -1.73
N ASN A 701 -56.81 10.61 -2.08
CA ASN A 701 -57.84 9.58 -2.30
C ASN A 701 -57.44 8.61 -3.42
N ILE A 702 -56.95 9.14 -4.55
CA ILE A 702 -56.54 8.33 -5.70
C ILE A 702 -55.32 7.44 -5.38
N MET A 703 -54.52 7.81 -4.38
CA MET A 703 -53.34 7.05 -3.95
C MET A 703 -53.64 6.01 -2.86
N ASP A 704 -54.91 5.86 -2.42
CA ASP A 704 -55.36 4.97 -1.36
C ASP A 704 -54.55 5.13 -0.04
N ILE A 705 -54.35 6.37 0.41
CA ILE A 705 -53.68 6.68 1.69
C ILE A 705 -54.74 6.85 2.81
N GLU A 706 -54.72 6.01 3.84
CA GLU A 706 -55.74 5.98 4.92
C GLU A 706 -55.51 6.99 6.07
N ASN A 707 -56.60 7.70 6.41
CA ASN A 707 -56.99 8.39 7.67
C ASN A 707 -56.11 9.49 8.32
N LYS A 708 -56.61 10.76 8.25
CA LYS A 708 -56.77 11.73 9.37
C LYS A 708 -57.61 12.97 8.94
N THR A 709 -58.06 13.75 9.93
CA THR A 709 -59.08 14.83 9.85
C THR A 709 -58.66 16.13 9.13
N ASN A 710 -57.48 16.20 8.50
CA ASN A 710 -57.05 17.38 7.73
C ASN A 710 -56.11 17.04 6.55
N ARG A 711 -56.70 16.53 5.46
CA ARG A 711 -55.98 15.88 4.34
C ARG A 711 -55.10 16.81 3.50
N ALA A 712 -55.40 18.11 3.44
CA ALA A 712 -54.55 19.06 2.69
C ALA A 712 -53.20 19.32 3.39
N ASN A 713 -53.16 19.33 4.72
CA ASN A 713 -51.92 19.45 5.50
C ASN A 713 -51.09 18.17 5.41
N GLU A 714 -51.74 17.01 5.48
CA GLU A 714 -51.11 15.69 5.28
C GLU A 714 -50.42 15.60 3.91
N PHE A 715 -51.05 16.11 2.85
CA PHE A 715 -50.42 16.18 1.54
C PHE A 715 -49.12 17.00 1.56
N ASN A 716 -49.12 18.15 2.24
CA ASN A 716 -47.93 19.00 2.34
C ASN A 716 -46.82 18.34 3.20
N GLU A 717 -47.18 17.51 4.18
CA GLU A 717 -46.22 16.72 4.97
C GLU A 717 -45.61 15.56 4.19
N LEU A 718 -46.42 14.86 3.37
CA LEU A 718 -45.98 13.74 2.54
C LEU A 718 -45.16 14.19 1.32
N TYR A 719 -45.47 15.37 0.80
CA TYR A 719 -44.82 15.96 -0.37
C TYR A 719 -44.33 17.37 -0.04
N PRO A 720 -43.37 17.50 0.89
CA PRO A 720 -42.78 18.79 1.20
C PRO A 720 -42.07 19.32 -0.05
N LYS A 721 -41.92 20.64 -0.12
CA LYS A 721 -41.10 21.28 -1.15
C LYS A 721 -39.72 20.61 -1.14
N LEU A 722 -39.29 20.10 -2.28
CA LEU A 722 -37.99 19.45 -2.45
C LEU A 722 -36.88 20.45 -2.13
N SER A 723 -36.43 20.51 -0.88
CA SER A 723 -35.16 21.14 -0.55
C SER A 723 -34.05 20.16 -0.92
N THR A 724 -33.09 20.62 -1.71
CA THR A 724 -31.83 19.89 -1.86
C THR A 724 -31.20 19.81 -0.48
N GLN A 725 -31.39 18.68 0.22
CA GLN A 725 -30.71 18.43 1.48
C GLN A 725 -29.21 18.56 1.23
N GLN A 726 -28.58 19.53 1.89
CA GLN A 726 -27.14 19.50 2.07
C GLN A 726 -26.84 18.24 2.88
N ILE A 727 -25.93 17.41 2.36
CA ILE A 727 -25.37 16.32 3.15
C ILE A 727 -24.77 16.98 4.40
N PRO A 728 -25.10 16.52 5.63
CA PRO A 728 -24.37 16.96 6.80
C PRO A 728 -22.91 16.57 6.59
N ILE A 729 -22.05 17.57 6.40
CA ILE A 729 -20.61 17.37 6.41
C ILE A 729 -20.25 17.11 7.87
N ILE A 730 -19.92 15.86 8.19
CA ILE A 730 -19.36 15.51 9.50
C ILE A 730 -17.95 16.11 9.54
N ASN A 731 -17.85 17.33 10.07
CA ASN A 731 -16.60 18.08 10.17
C ASN A 731 -15.82 17.82 11.47
N ASP A 732 -16.40 17.10 12.43
CA ASP A 732 -15.74 16.82 13.69
C ASP A 732 -15.92 15.34 14.08
N LEU A 733 -14.79 14.65 14.20
CA LEU A 733 -14.71 13.23 14.58
C LEU A 733 -14.66 13.04 16.10
N ASN A 734 -14.47 14.11 16.88
CA ASN A 734 -14.25 14.02 18.33
C ASN A 734 -15.54 14.17 19.16
N THR A 735 -16.64 14.61 18.56
CA THR A 735 -17.91 14.93 19.28
C THR A 735 -19.09 14.03 18.89
N ILE A 736 -18.89 13.03 18.01
CA ILE A 736 -19.97 12.12 17.56
C ILE A 736 -20.49 11.22 18.71
N PHE A 737 -19.75 11.13 19.83
CA PHE A 737 -20.14 10.38 21.01
C PHE A 737 -20.65 11.24 22.17
N ASP A 738 -20.82 12.55 22.00
CA ASP A 738 -21.68 13.31 22.92
C ASP A 738 -23.13 13.05 22.53
N THR A 739 -23.61 11.85 22.85
CA THR A 739 -25.03 11.59 22.93
C THR A 739 -25.56 12.39 24.11
N ASP A 740 -26.24 13.48 23.81
CA ASP A 740 -27.24 14.03 24.73
C ASP A 740 -28.20 12.90 25.09
N ILE A 741 -28.04 12.38 26.31
CA ILE A 741 -28.79 11.24 26.85
C ILE A 741 -30.29 11.47 26.69
N GLN A 742 -30.76 12.72 26.69
CA GLN A 742 -32.18 13.05 26.55
C GLN A 742 -32.77 12.64 25.19
N ASN A 743 -31.96 12.48 24.15
CA ASN A 743 -32.42 12.10 22.80
C ASN A 743 -32.22 10.61 22.47
N SER A 744 -31.86 9.78 23.45
CA SER A 744 -31.73 8.33 23.27
C SER A 744 -33.05 7.68 22.83
N ILE A 745 -32.97 6.66 21.95
CA ILE A 745 -34.13 5.88 21.52
C ILE A 745 -34.86 5.21 22.70
N PHE A 746 -34.13 4.93 23.78
CA PHE A 746 -34.70 4.37 24.99
C PHE A 746 -35.56 5.40 25.76
N ASN A 747 -35.27 6.71 25.66
CA ASN A 747 -36.12 7.78 26.20
C ASN A 747 -37.34 8.09 25.32
N GLN A 748 -37.41 7.53 24.11
CA GLN A 748 -38.47 7.81 23.11
C GLN A 748 -39.52 6.70 22.99
N ILE A 749 -39.36 5.62 23.75
CA ILE A 749 -40.26 4.46 23.73
C ILE A 749 -40.58 4.04 25.17
N ASP A 750 -41.78 3.51 25.39
CA ASP A 750 -42.18 2.99 26.69
C ASP A 750 -41.70 1.54 26.92
N ILE A 751 -41.83 1.08 28.16
CA ILE A 751 -41.36 -0.25 28.59
C ILE A 751 -42.08 -1.38 27.84
N GLN A 752 -43.34 -1.18 27.44
CA GLN A 752 -44.11 -2.16 26.69
C GLN A 752 -43.58 -2.25 25.25
N GLN A 753 -43.34 -1.11 24.61
CA GLN A 753 -42.75 -1.00 23.27
C GLN A 753 -41.32 -1.53 23.21
N ALA A 754 -40.56 -1.43 24.30
CA ALA A 754 -39.23 -2.01 24.41
C ALA A 754 -39.28 -3.55 24.54
N ASN A 755 -40.25 -4.09 25.29
CA ASN A 755 -40.46 -5.53 25.43
C ASN A 755 -40.90 -6.18 24.11
N ASP A 756 -41.82 -5.51 23.40
CA ASP A 756 -42.34 -5.97 22.10
C ASP A 756 -41.26 -6.03 21.00
N ARG A 757 -40.14 -5.31 21.19
CA ARG A 757 -38.97 -5.32 20.29
C ARG A 757 -38.00 -6.48 20.55
N GLY A 758 -38.30 -7.33 21.53
CA GLY A 758 -37.59 -8.55 21.84
C GLY A 758 -36.66 -8.43 23.05
N GLU A 759 -36.42 -9.57 23.69
CA GLU A 759 -35.80 -9.67 25.02
C GLU A 759 -34.41 -9.02 25.14
N LEU A 760 -33.59 -9.10 24.08
CA LEU A 760 -32.27 -8.47 24.06
C LEU A 760 -32.36 -6.93 24.06
N PHE A 761 -33.31 -6.39 23.30
CA PHE A 761 -33.55 -4.95 23.22
C PHE A 761 -34.19 -4.44 24.51
N PHE A 762 -35.07 -5.26 25.12
CA PHE A 762 -35.69 -4.97 26.40
C PHE A 762 -34.70 -4.92 27.56
N ARG A 763 -33.73 -5.84 27.62
CA ARG A 763 -32.65 -5.80 28.64
C ARG A 763 -31.80 -4.53 28.54
N GLU A 764 -31.44 -4.12 27.34
CA GLU A 764 -30.67 -2.88 27.14
C GLU A 764 -31.50 -1.63 27.47
N TYR A 765 -32.82 -1.66 27.24
CA TYR A 765 -33.76 -0.62 27.67
C TYR A 765 -33.83 -0.49 29.20
N LEU A 766 -33.98 -1.61 29.93
CA LEU A 766 -34.01 -1.63 31.40
C LEU A 766 -32.68 -1.13 31.99
N ARG A 767 -31.56 -1.53 31.37
CA ARG A 767 -30.21 -1.11 31.75
C ARG A 767 -29.98 0.38 31.51
N PHE A 768 -30.52 0.93 30.41
CA PHE A 768 -30.40 2.34 30.08
C PHE A 768 -31.19 3.26 31.04
N HIS A 769 -32.33 2.79 31.55
CA HIS A 769 -33.16 3.54 32.52
C HIS A 769 -32.85 3.23 33.98
N GLU A 770 -31.75 2.51 34.24
CA GLU A 770 -31.29 2.13 35.59
C GLU A 770 -32.39 1.43 36.42
N VAL A 771 -33.31 0.70 35.77
CA VAL A 771 -34.42 0.00 36.44
C VAL A 771 -33.96 -1.29 37.13
N ASP A 772 -32.71 -1.72 36.90
CA ASP A 772 -32.08 -2.85 37.60
C ASP A 772 -31.23 -2.36 38.79
N GLU A 773 -31.89 -1.91 39.86
CA GLU A 773 -31.36 -2.06 41.21
C GLU A 773 -32.20 -3.09 41.99
N VAL A 774 -31.86 -4.36 41.83
CA VAL A 774 -31.92 -5.30 42.96
C VAL A 774 -30.63 -6.11 43.00
N ASN A 775 -29.71 -5.59 43.83
CA ASN A 775 -28.70 -6.30 44.62
C ASN A 775 -28.26 -7.69 44.12
N GLU A 776 -27.06 -7.76 43.56
CA GLU A 776 -26.25 -8.97 43.65
C GLU A 776 -25.85 -9.21 45.11
N THR A 777 -26.11 -10.42 45.62
CA THR A 777 -25.21 -11.19 46.52
C THR A 777 -25.86 -12.54 46.87
N PRO A 778 -25.09 -13.58 47.26
CA PRO A 778 -23.87 -14.13 46.65
C PRO A 778 -24.05 -15.64 46.37
N ILE A 779 -23.12 -16.20 45.60
CA ILE A 779 -23.00 -17.66 45.38
C ILE A 779 -22.75 -18.37 46.73
N SER A 780 -23.61 -19.34 47.06
CA SER A 780 -23.29 -20.44 47.98
C SER A 780 -23.37 -21.76 47.20
N THR A 781 -22.34 -22.57 47.40
CA THR A 781 -22.04 -23.86 46.78
C THR A 781 -23.15 -24.90 46.94
N GLY A 782 -23.53 -25.57 45.85
CA GLY A 782 -24.43 -26.74 45.90
C GLY A 782 -24.64 -27.42 44.55
N GLU A 783 -23.90 -28.52 44.34
CA GLU A 783 -24.13 -29.66 43.43
C GLU A 783 -24.55 -29.42 41.97
N LEU A 784 -23.60 -29.71 41.07
CA LEU A 784 -23.84 -29.99 39.65
C LEU A 784 -24.77 -31.21 39.49
N LYS A 785 -25.98 -30.98 38.98
CA LYS A 785 -26.78 -32.04 38.34
C LYS A 785 -26.57 -31.99 36.83
N GLU A 786 -25.86 -33.00 36.32
CA GLU A 786 -25.73 -33.29 34.89
C GLU A 786 -27.11 -33.37 34.24
N LYS A 787 -27.30 -32.60 33.16
CA LYS A 787 -28.56 -32.61 32.37
C LYS A 787 -28.42 -33.27 31.00
N TYR A 788 -27.26 -33.85 30.68
CA TYR A 788 -27.05 -34.57 29.43
C TYR A 788 -26.18 -35.81 29.64
N LYS A 789 -26.82 -36.99 29.62
CA LYS A 789 -26.15 -38.25 29.29
C LYS A 789 -26.11 -38.38 27.78
N PHE A 790 -24.93 -38.38 27.18
CA PHE A 790 -24.75 -38.90 25.83
C PHE A 790 -24.63 -40.44 25.90
N PRO A 791 -25.19 -41.20 24.95
CA PRO A 791 -24.95 -42.63 24.88
C PRO A 791 -23.48 -42.89 24.57
N GLU A 792 -22.83 -43.75 25.35
CA GLU A 792 -21.50 -44.28 25.08
C GLU A 792 -21.54 -45.07 23.76
N ILE A 793 -20.64 -44.70 22.84
CA ILE A 793 -20.27 -45.55 21.71
C ILE A 793 -18.98 -46.23 22.13
N ASP A 794 -19.08 -47.53 22.38
CA ASP A 794 -17.95 -48.40 22.68
C ASP A 794 -17.18 -48.71 21.38
N PHE A 795 -15.87 -48.55 21.42
CA PHE A 795 -14.98 -48.99 20.35
C PHE A 795 -13.85 -49.82 21.00
N GLU A 796 -14.14 -51.10 21.19
CA GLU A 796 -13.16 -52.12 20.83
C GLU A 796 -12.83 -52.06 19.32
#